data_AF-A0AAD5SL43-F1
#
_entry.id   AF-A0AAD5SL43-F1
#
_cell.length_a   1.000
_cell.length_b   1.000
_cell.length_c   1.000
_cell.angle_alpha   90.00
_cell.angle_beta   90.00
_cell.angle_gamma   90.00
#
_symmetry.space_group_name_H-M   'P 1'
#
loop_
_entity.id
_entity.type
_entity.pdbx_description
1 polymer ?
#
loop_
_entity_poly.entity_id
_entity_poly.type
_entity_poly.pdbx_seq_one_letter_code
_entity_poly.pdbx_strand_id
1 'polypeptide(L)'
;MKITPIVFAAGFLAQSVFAQATLKSLAAAKGKYIGAAADNGELIDPRFQQIIGEQFHSTTPGNGMKWDAIEPRQGTFNFAKGDEILAFAQSKGMTVRGHTLVWHSQLPGWVANGNWTRETLTAVIENHINTVVNHYKGTLFHWDVVNEIFNEDGTWRDTVFYRVLGEDFVSLAFRTARAADPNAKLYINDYNIDGSGPKSTAMFNLVQKLRAEGVPIDGIGSQAHLIVGSIPSSFESNLQNFASLGVDVALTELDIRTSTPISEAKSQQQLLDYKTTVGACVNTPSCVGVTIWGFTDRYSWIPSTFPGEGDALPWDKNYNRKAAHDGIVLALGGTPEPRPTTTTTVGGAIPTPVGMYPIHVGSGLESGWQNWGWNVKTDAFYAGPPAPVVGTSVLRGLTNQGSYGGVSLFGGPTPFQGKKLLGFYVASDAPNNFGVRLESTAEGFTAPVIPLTAACPNYVVVADAFTECTVDLTAYGAHAWDRVSWMASTTNSVNIYLSNVWLAVAPAPAVTTTTTSTCAVVTLPAVTSTVTQVPAVTNTVTETLPASTITEVSTTTLPASTITETQTLPASTITKTSTTVSITTSVSTTLSTITSVKTETATKTTTRTVTAIHTVVCSPKWGQCGGNDWEGPTCCQSGTTCQKQGPYYSQCL
;
A
#
# COMPACT_ATOMS: atom_id res chain seq x y z
N MET A 1 -16.05 -17.38 65.86
CA MET A 1 -16.56 -16.69 64.64
C MET A 1 -15.54 -16.90 63.53
N LYS A 2 -15.97 -17.18 62.28
CA LYS A 2 -15.05 -17.27 61.15
C LYS A 2 -14.70 -15.87 60.65
N ILE A 3 -13.43 -15.60 60.41
CA ILE A 3 -12.94 -14.37 59.76
C ILE A 3 -12.63 -14.74 58.31
N THR A 4 -13.29 -14.06 57.37
CA THR A 4 -13.07 -14.24 55.93
C THR A 4 -12.25 -13.05 55.41
N PRO A 5 -11.12 -13.25 54.71
CA PRO A 5 -10.37 -12.16 54.11
C PRO A 5 -11.11 -11.60 52.89
N ILE A 6 -11.25 -10.27 52.82
CA ILE A 6 -11.79 -9.60 51.63
C ILE A 6 -10.65 -9.38 50.64
N VAL A 7 -10.74 -10.04 49.48
CA VAL A 7 -9.80 -9.84 48.37
C VAL A 7 -10.22 -8.61 47.56
N PHE A 8 -9.38 -7.59 47.50
CA PHE A 8 -9.57 -6.48 46.57
C PHE A 8 -9.13 -6.89 45.16
N ALA A 9 -10.10 -7.24 44.31
CA ALA A 9 -9.86 -7.47 42.89
C ALA A 9 -9.68 -6.13 42.16
N ALA A 10 -8.43 -5.80 41.80
CA ALA A 10 -8.14 -4.63 40.97
C ALA A 10 -8.54 -4.91 39.52
N GLY A 11 -9.74 -4.50 39.13
CA GLY A 11 -10.25 -4.66 37.77
C GLY A 11 -9.50 -3.78 36.76
N PHE A 12 -8.52 -4.37 36.07
CA PHE A 12 -7.95 -3.77 34.86
C PHE A 12 -9.03 -3.69 33.77
N LEU A 13 -9.48 -2.48 33.47
CA LEU A 13 -10.22 -2.22 32.24
C LEU A 13 -9.25 -2.35 31.05
N ALA A 14 -9.26 -3.54 30.44
CA ALA A 14 -8.57 -3.77 29.19
C ALA A 14 -9.19 -2.87 28.10
N GLN A 15 -8.51 -1.77 27.77
CA GLN A 15 -8.80 -1.04 26.54
C GLN A 15 -8.53 -1.98 25.38
N SER A 16 -9.58 -2.39 24.67
CA SER A 16 -9.48 -3.18 23.46
C SER A 16 -8.90 -2.32 22.33
N VAL A 17 -7.58 -2.19 22.33
CA VAL A 17 -6.83 -1.70 21.16
C VAL A 17 -7.12 -2.70 20.04
N PHE A 18 -7.97 -2.31 19.09
CA PHE A 18 -8.16 -3.08 17.87
C PHE A 18 -6.83 -3.09 17.12
N ALA A 19 -6.12 -4.22 17.20
CA ALA A 19 -4.87 -4.39 16.48
C ALA A 19 -5.15 -4.26 14.96
N GLN A 20 -4.30 -3.49 14.28
CA GLN A 20 -4.44 -3.26 12.84
C GLN A 20 -4.50 -4.60 12.10
N ALA A 21 -5.48 -4.76 11.20
CA ALA A 21 -5.55 -5.90 10.32
C ALA A 21 -4.36 -5.90 9.35
N THR A 22 -3.43 -6.83 9.57
CA THR A 22 -2.28 -7.09 8.68
C THR A 22 -2.74 -7.70 7.36
N LEU A 23 -1.98 -7.53 6.28
CA LEU A 23 -2.31 -8.12 4.98
C LEU A 23 -2.52 -9.64 5.08
N LYS A 24 -1.70 -10.36 5.85
CA LYS A 24 -1.89 -11.79 6.14
C LYS A 24 -3.21 -12.08 6.85
N SER A 25 -3.61 -11.32 7.87
CA SER A 25 -4.91 -11.53 8.52
C SER A 25 -6.10 -11.32 7.57
N LEU A 26 -6.01 -10.36 6.65
CA LEU A 26 -7.03 -10.10 5.63
C LEU A 26 -7.06 -11.21 4.56
N ALA A 27 -5.91 -11.68 4.10
CA ALA A 27 -5.82 -12.78 3.14
C ALA A 27 -6.32 -14.11 3.73
N ALA A 28 -5.99 -14.40 5.00
CA ALA A 28 -6.49 -15.57 5.72
C ALA A 28 -8.03 -15.55 5.82
N ALA A 29 -8.63 -14.38 6.05
CA ALA A 29 -10.09 -14.19 6.04
C ALA A 29 -10.75 -14.39 4.64
N LYS A 30 -9.96 -14.52 3.57
CA LYS A 30 -10.39 -14.93 2.22
C LYS A 30 -10.01 -16.36 1.86
N GLY A 31 -9.38 -17.11 2.77
CA GLY A 31 -8.83 -18.44 2.49
C GLY A 31 -7.63 -18.43 1.53
N LYS A 32 -6.88 -17.32 1.48
CA LYS A 32 -5.74 -17.10 0.58
C LYS A 32 -4.47 -16.87 1.39
N TYR A 33 -3.30 -17.28 0.88
CA TYR A 33 -2.05 -16.73 1.40
C TYR A 33 -1.74 -15.38 0.74
N ILE A 34 -0.88 -14.59 1.40
CA ILE A 34 -0.22 -13.44 0.78
C ILE A 34 1.25 -13.45 1.19
N GLY A 35 2.15 -13.32 0.23
CA GLY A 35 3.59 -13.42 0.40
C GLY A 35 4.35 -12.23 -0.17
N ALA A 36 5.63 -12.12 0.19
CA ALA A 36 6.57 -11.20 -0.43
C ALA A 36 7.91 -11.89 -0.64
N ALA A 37 8.50 -11.77 -1.83
CA ALA A 37 9.86 -12.25 -2.06
C ALA A 37 10.89 -11.49 -1.21
N ALA A 38 12.02 -12.14 -0.95
CA ALA A 38 13.14 -11.56 -0.23
C ALA A 38 14.47 -12.12 -0.74
N ASP A 39 15.56 -11.36 -0.63
CA ASP A 39 16.92 -11.80 -0.95
C ASP A 39 17.89 -11.55 0.23
N ASN A 40 19.00 -12.29 0.25
CA ASN A 40 19.91 -12.35 1.42
C ASN A 40 20.41 -10.96 1.87
N GLY A 41 20.66 -10.06 0.91
CA GLY A 41 21.15 -8.71 1.17
C GLY A 41 20.13 -7.77 1.84
N GLU A 42 18.85 -8.12 1.85
CA GLU A 42 17.77 -7.31 2.44
C GLU A 42 17.56 -7.64 3.93
N LEU A 43 17.90 -8.87 4.34
CA LEU A 43 17.73 -9.34 5.72
C LEU A 43 18.60 -8.59 6.74
N ILE A 44 19.60 -7.83 6.30
CA ILE A 44 20.39 -6.95 7.18
C ILE A 44 19.59 -5.78 7.74
N ASP A 45 18.45 -5.43 7.11
CA ASP A 45 17.60 -4.30 7.50
C ASP A 45 16.54 -4.76 8.54
N PRO A 46 16.60 -4.30 9.81
CA PRO A 46 15.64 -4.73 10.83
C PRO A 46 14.20 -4.27 10.54
N ARG A 47 14.01 -3.19 9.77
CA ARG A 47 12.69 -2.69 9.39
C ARG A 47 12.10 -3.52 8.26
N PHE A 48 12.93 -4.00 7.33
CA PHE A 48 12.54 -5.03 6.36
C PHE A 48 12.09 -6.31 7.08
N GLN A 49 12.94 -6.86 7.97
CA GLN A 49 12.64 -8.06 8.75
C GLN A 49 11.34 -7.95 9.56
N GLN A 50 11.07 -6.77 10.13
CA GLN A 50 9.85 -6.52 10.89
C GLN A 50 8.62 -6.58 9.99
N ILE A 51 8.56 -5.72 8.96
CA ILE A 51 7.35 -5.57 8.15
C ILE A 51 7.03 -6.87 7.39
N ILE A 52 8.05 -7.58 6.88
CA ILE A 52 7.79 -8.81 6.14
C ILE A 52 7.17 -9.90 7.03
N GLY A 53 7.68 -10.07 8.25
CA GLY A 53 7.16 -11.01 9.24
C GLY A 53 5.82 -10.59 9.85
N GLU A 54 5.54 -9.29 9.95
CA GLU A 54 4.24 -8.77 10.40
C GLU A 54 3.16 -8.95 9.33
N GLN A 55 3.46 -8.66 8.06
CA GLN A 55 2.43 -8.49 7.02
C GLN A 55 2.17 -9.73 6.17
N PHE A 56 3.12 -10.66 6.02
CA PHE A 56 3.00 -11.77 5.06
C PHE A 56 2.96 -13.16 5.72
N HIS A 57 2.32 -14.10 5.03
CA HIS A 57 2.28 -15.53 5.36
C HIS A 57 3.52 -16.28 4.89
N SER A 58 4.08 -15.84 3.75
CA SER A 58 5.09 -16.58 3.02
C SER A 58 6.15 -15.68 2.40
N THR A 59 7.29 -16.27 2.05
CA THR A 59 8.33 -15.61 1.25
C THR A 59 8.85 -16.52 0.14
N THR A 60 9.52 -15.91 -0.84
CA THR A 60 10.17 -16.58 -1.96
C THR A 60 11.61 -16.08 -2.01
N PRO A 61 12.65 -16.95 -1.98
CA PRO A 61 14.04 -16.52 -2.10
C PRO A 61 14.30 -15.99 -3.52
N GLY A 62 14.48 -14.67 -3.67
CA GLY A 62 14.56 -14.03 -4.98
C GLY A 62 15.75 -14.51 -5.82
N ASN A 63 16.86 -14.89 -5.18
CA ASN A 63 18.04 -15.45 -5.85
C ASN A 63 18.68 -16.65 -5.14
N GLY A 64 18.55 -16.74 -3.81
CA GLY A 64 19.26 -17.74 -2.99
C GLY A 64 18.98 -19.23 -3.27
N MET A 65 17.97 -19.57 -4.08
CA MET A 65 17.63 -20.94 -4.47
C MET A 65 17.69 -21.23 -5.99
N LYS A 66 18.24 -20.31 -6.81
CA LYS A 66 18.43 -20.54 -8.26
C LYS A 66 19.68 -21.39 -8.54
N TRP A 67 19.74 -22.02 -9.72
CA TRP A 67 20.75 -23.04 -10.05
C TRP A 67 22.19 -22.52 -9.92
N ASP A 68 22.50 -21.29 -10.37
CA ASP A 68 23.86 -20.73 -10.27
C ASP A 68 24.34 -20.50 -8.84
N ALA A 69 23.44 -20.15 -7.92
CA ALA A 69 23.72 -20.00 -6.49
C ALA A 69 23.87 -21.36 -5.79
N ILE A 70 23.02 -22.33 -6.15
CA ILE A 70 22.89 -23.63 -5.47
C ILE A 70 23.89 -24.67 -5.98
N GLU A 71 24.18 -24.75 -7.28
CA GLU A 71 25.13 -25.71 -7.87
C GLU A 71 26.11 -25.00 -8.84
N PRO A 72 26.96 -24.07 -8.34
CA PRO A 72 27.87 -23.28 -9.18
C PRO A 72 28.92 -24.13 -9.94
N ARG A 73 29.13 -25.38 -9.53
CA ARG A 73 29.93 -26.39 -10.23
C ARG A 73 29.23 -27.74 -10.10
N GLN A 74 29.25 -28.57 -11.15
CA GLN A 74 28.62 -29.88 -11.17
C GLN A 74 28.92 -30.72 -9.91
N GLY A 75 27.88 -31.19 -9.23
CA GLY A 75 27.97 -31.97 -7.99
C GLY A 75 28.45 -31.21 -6.75
N THR A 76 28.70 -29.90 -6.85
CA THR A 76 29.18 -29.04 -5.74
C THR A 76 28.06 -28.11 -5.30
N PHE A 77 27.27 -28.55 -4.33
CA PHE A 77 26.10 -27.82 -3.84
C PHE A 77 26.44 -26.83 -2.71
N ASN A 78 25.74 -25.70 -2.67
CA ASN A 78 25.88 -24.65 -1.66
C ASN A 78 24.51 -24.09 -1.24
N PHE A 79 23.92 -24.67 -0.20
CA PHE A 79 22.57 -24.29 0.26
C PHE A 79 22.51 -23.03 1.13
N ALA A 80 23.65 -22.50 1.58
CA ALA A 80 23.73 -21.49 2.64
C ALA A 80 22.85 -20.23 2.42
N LYS A 81 22.67 -19.79 1.17
CA LYS A 81 21.78 -18.66 0.84
C LYS A 81 20.30 -18.99 0.98
N GLY A 82 19.87 -20.16 0.50
CA GLY A 82 18.49 -20.59 0.64
C GLY A 82 18.14 -20.99 2.08
N ASP A 83 19.09 -21.62 2.79
CA ASP A 83 18.99 -21.94 4.20
C ASP A 83 18.84 -20.69 5.08
N GLU A 84 19.53 -19.59 4.77
CA GLU A 84 19.39 -18.31 5.49
C GLU A 84 17.96 -17.73 5.35
N ILE A 85 17.41 -17.69 4.13
CA ILE A 85 16.03 -17.23 3.89
C ILE A 85 15.00 -18.17 4.55
N LEU A 86 15.25 -19.49 4.51
CA LEU A 86 14.39 -20.48 5.15
C LEU A 86 14.39 -20.36 6.68
N ALA A 87 15.56 -20.24 7.30
CA ALA A 87 15.70 -20.03 8.74
C ALA A 87 15.08 -18.69 9.18
N PHE A 88 15.25 -17.63 8.38
CA PHE A 88 14.56 -16.36 8.60
C PHE A 88 13.04 -16.53 8.57
N ALA A 89 12.48 -17.15 7.52
CA ALA A 89 11.04 -17.38 7.39
C ALA A 89 10.48 -18.20 8.56
N GLN A 90 11.14 -19.30 8.93
CA GLN A 90 10.79 -20.11 10.09
C GLN A 90 10.80 -19.29 11.40
N SER A 91 11.79 -18.38 11.59
CA SER A 91 11.84 -17.49 12.75
C SER A 91 10.67 -16.51 12.86
N LYS A 92 9.95 -16.25 11.76
CA LYS A 92 8.75 -15.41 11.70
C LYS A 92 7.44 -16.22 11.62
N GLY A 93 7.51 -17.56 11.61
CA GLY A 93 6.36 -18.45 11.39
C GLY A 93 5.81 -18.39 9.95
N MET A 94 6.65 -18.03 8.97
CA MET A 94 6.29 -17.93 7.56
C MET A 94 6.63 -19.23 6.81
N THR A 95 5.85 -19.55 5.77
CA THR A 95 6.19 -20.62 4.82
C THR A 95 7.07 -20.10 3.69
N VAL A 96 7.72 -20.99 2.93
CA VAL A 96 8.60 -20.60 1.82
C VAL A 96 8.21 -21.30 0.52
N ARG A 97 8.10 -20.53 -0.57
CA ARG A 97 8.02 -21.08 -1.94
C ARG A 97 9.45 -21.27 -2.46
N GLY A 98 9.80 -22.48 -2.88
CA GLY A 98 11.08 -22.74 -3.54
C GLY A 98 11.07 -22.21 -4.96
N HIS A 99 12.06 -21.38 -5.31
CA HIS A 99 12.16 -20.72 -6.61
C HIS A 99 13.65 -20.62 -7.03
N THR A 100 14.10 -21.22 -8.13
CA THR A 100 13.41 -22.13 -9.05
C THR A 100 14.40 -23.18 -9.57
N LEU A 101 13.93 -24.39 -9.84
CA LEU A 101 14.78 -25.55 -10.12
C LEU A 101 15.30 -25.60 -11.57
N VAL A 102 14.49 -25.19 -12.54
CA VAL A 102 14.86 -25.22 -13.97
C VAL A 102 14.43 -23.92 -14.65
N TRP A 103 15.41 -23.05 -14.93
CA TRP A 103 15.22 -21.77 -15.61
C TRP A 103 16.34 -21.52 -16.61
N HIS A 104 16.08 -20.67 -17.62
CA HIS A 104 17.04 -20.34 -18.66
C HIS A 104 18.03 -19.24 -18.25
N SER A 105 17.64 -18.38 -17.31
CA SER A 105 18.50 -17.37 -16.67
C SER A 105 19.04 -17.90 -15.35
N GLN A 106 20.10 -17.26 -14.83
CA GLN A 106 20.81 -17.67 -13.60
C GLN A 106 21.16 -19.17 -13.58
N LEU A 107 21.54 -19.68 -14.75
CA LEU A 107 21.97 -21.04 -15.00
C LEU A 107 23.50 -21.09 -15.03
N PRO A 108 24.16 -21.96 -14.26
CA PRO A 108 25.62 -21.94 -14.16
C PRO A 108 26.25 -22.33 -15.49
N GLY A 109 27.36 -21.68 -15.82
CA GLY A 109 28.00 -21.78 -17.14
C GLY A 109 28.39 -23.20 -17.57
N TRP A 110 28.54 -24.14 -16.64
CA TRP A 110 28.82 -25.55 -16.93
C TRP A 110 27.59 -26.31 -17.47
N VAL A 111 26.36 -25.94 -17.07
CA VAL A 111 25.12 -26.46 -17.68
C VAL A 111 24.87 -25.74 -19.00
N ALA A 112 24.90 -24.41 -19.00
CA ALA A 112 24.53 -23.58 -20.14
C ALA A 112 25.40 -23.83 -21.40
N ASN A 113 26.68 -24.13 -21.21
CA ASN A 113 27.66 -24.35 -22.29
C ASN A 113 28.16 -25.81 -22.35
N GLY A 114 27.54 -26.73 -21.61
CA GLY A 114 27.92 -28.14 -21.62
C GLY A 114 27.56 -28.83 -22.94
N ASN A 115 28.46 -29.69 -23.43
CA ASN A 115 28.22 -30.49 -24.64
C ASN A 115 27.41 -31.75 -24.27
N TRP A 116 26.09 -31.60 -24.14
CA TRP A 116 25.22 -32.64 -23.61
C TRP A 116 24.59 -33.54 -24.69
N THR A 117 24.41 -34.80 -24.33
CA THR A 117 23.45 -35.73 -24.94
C THR A 117 22.14 -35.74 -24.13
N ARG A 118 21.10 -36.42 -24.64
CA ARG A 118 19.83 -36.56 -23.91
C ARG A 118 20.01 -37.25 -22.57
N GLU A 119 20.81 -38.31 -22.53
CA GLU A 119 21.08 -39.13 -21.36
C GLU A 119 21.87 -38.33 -20.31
N THR A 120 22.87 -37.56 -20.75
CA THR A 120 23.74 -36.79 -19.85
C THR A 120 23.07 -35.53 -19.31
N LEU A 121 22.26 -34.81 -20.10
CA LEU A 121 21.47 -33.70 -19.55
C LEU A 121 20.32 -34.18 -18.65
N THR A 122 19.70 -35.32 -18.96
CA THR A 122 18.71 -35.97 -18.08
C THR A 122 19.32 -36.23 -16.70
N ALA A 123 20.47 -36.91 -16.64
CA ALA A 123 21.16 -37.19 -15.38
C ALA A 123 21.58 -35.91 -14.61
N VAL A 124 21.90 -34.82 -15.32
CA VAL A 124 22.21 -33.51 -14.69
C VAL A 124 20.97 -32.88 -14.05
N ILE A 125 19.85 -32.82 -14.78
CA ILE A 125 18.57 -32.32 -14.26
C ILE A 125 18.10 -33.17 -13.08
N GLU A 126 18.18 -34.50 -13.21
CA GLU A 126 17.79 -35.44 -12.15
C GLU A 126 18.67 -35.28 -10.91
N ASN A 127 20.00 -35.18 -11.05
CA ASN A 127 20.91 -34.96 -9.93
C ASN A 127 20.63 -33.62 -9.23
N HIS A 128 20.43 -32.55 -9.99
CA HIS A 128 20.11 -31.23 -9.43
C HIS A 128 18.81 -31.27 -8.63
N ILE A 129 17.69 -31.64 -9.28
CA ILE A 129 16.36 -31.65 -8.66
C ILE A 129 16.32 -32.59 -7.46
N ASN A 130 16.88 -33.81 -7.55
CA ASN A 130 16.90 -34.71 -6.41
C ASN A 130 17.69 -34.12 -5.24
N THR A 131 18.86 -33.53 -5.47
CA THR A 131 19.70 -33.02 -4.36
C THR A 131 19.05 -31.80 -3.70
N VAL A 132 18.53 -30.87 -4.49
CA VAL A 132 17.91 -29.64 -3.98
C VAL A 132 16.57 -29.93 -3.29
N VAL A 133 15.69 -30.71 -3.90
CA VAL A 133 14.37 -30.99 -3.33
C VAL A 133 14.44 -31.94 -2.12
N ASN A 134 15.41 -32.88 -2.06
CA ASN A 134 15.60 -33.67 -0.84
C ASN A 134 16.21 -32.87 0.32
N HIS A 135 17.08 -31.87 0.05
CA HIS A 135 17.61 -30.98 1.10
C HIS A 135 16.51 -30.17 1.78
N TYR A 136 15.57 -29.62 0.99
CA TYR A 136 14.44 -28.82 1.48
C TYR A 136 13.13 -29.61 1.74
N LYS A 137 13.21 -30.94 1.83
CA LYS A 137 12.05 -31.85 1.85
C LYS A 137 11.15 -31.60 3.05
N GLY A 138 9.87 -31.36 2.80
CA GLY A 138 8.85 -31.10 3.82
C GLY A 138 8.94 -29.72 4.49
N THR A 139 9.88 -28.85 4.09
CA THR A 139 10.00 -27.48 4.64
C THR A 139 9.41 -26.40 3.73
N LEU A 140 9.28 -26.68 2.42
CA LEU A 140 8.73 -25.76 1.42
C LEU A 140 7.34 -26.23 1.02
N PHE A 141 6.37 -25.30 0.97
CA PHE A 141 4.99 -25.67 0.63
C PHE A 141 4.78 -25.76 -0.88
N HIS A 142 5.44 -24.90 -1.66
CA HIS A 142 5.42 -24.89 -3.13
C HIS A 142 6.86 -24.97 -3.70
N TRP A 143 6.99 -25.47 -4.92
CA TRP A 143 8.16 -25.33 -5.79
C TRP A 143 7.74 -24.81 -7.16
N ASP A 144 8.37 -23.73 -7.63
CA ASP A 144 8.39 -23.37 -9.05
C ASP A 144 9.43 -24.27 -9.73
N VAL A 145 8.97 -25.39 -10.32
CA VAL A 145 9.83 -26.46 -10.84
C VAL A 145 10.47 -26.06 -12.16
N VAL A 146 9.70 -25.40 -13.02
CA VAL A 146 10.13 -24.97 -14.35
C VAL A 146 9.63 -23.55 -14.58
N ASN A 147 10.52 -22.66 -15.03
CA ASN A 147 10.25 -21.23 -15.18
C ASN A 147 10.50 -20.72 -16.61
N GLU A 148 9.62 -19.85 -17.11
CA GLU A 148 9.77 -19.04 -18.34
C GLU A 148 10.20 -19.80 -19.60
N ILE A 149 9.42 -20.82 -19.95
CA ILE A 149 9.71 -21.75 -21.06
C ILE A 149 9.22 -21.27 -22.43
N PHE A 150 8.36 -20.27 -22.49
CA PHE A 150 7.81 -19.75 -23.75
C PHE A 150 8.34 -18.35 -24.10
N ASN A 151 8.35 -18.06 -25.39
CA ASN A 151 8.46 -16.72 -25.95
C ASN A 151 7.07 -16.05 -26.00
N GLU A 152 7.01 -14.75 -26.31
CA GLU A 152 5.75 -13.97 -26.30
C GLU A 152 4.71 -14.44 -27.33
N ASP A 153 5.17 -15.09 -28.42
CA ASP A 153 4.33 -15.70 -29.45
C ASP A 153 3.84 -17.12 -29.09
N GLY A 154 4.20 -17.63 -27.90
CA GLY A 154 3.88 -18.99 -27.46
C GLY A 154 4.76 -20.09 -28.04
N THR A 155 5.81 -19.76 -28.82
CA THR A 155 6.83 -20.73 -29.20
C THR A 155 7.75 -21.08 -28.02
N TRP A 156 8.35 -22.27 -28.03
CA TRP A 156 9.32 -22.68 -27.03
C TRP A 156 10.58 -21.78 -27.06
N ARG A 157 11.06 -21.38 -25.88
CA ARG A 157 12.29 -20.60 -25.71
C ARG A 157 13.51 -21.44 -26.07
N ASP A 158 14.44 -20.88 -26.86
CA ASP A 158 15.70 -21.56 -27.14
C ASP A 158 16.53 -21.67 -25.85
N THR A 159 16.77 -22.90 -25.41
CA THR A 159 17.48 -23.22 -24.17
C THR A 159 18.31 -24.48 -24.35
N VAL A 160 19.32 -24.69 -23.49
CA VAL A 160 20.07 -25.96 -23.48
C VAL A 160 19.15 -27.15 -23.19
N PHE A 161 18.13 -26.97 -22.36
CA PHE A 161 17.12 -28.00 -22.06
C PHE A 161 16.29 -28.35 -23.29
N TYR A 162 15.66 -27.37 -23.94
CA TYR A 162 14.78 -27.59 -25.08
C TYR A 162 15.54 -28.13 -26.31
N ARG A 163 16.75 -27.63 -26.61
CA ARG A 163 17.55 -28.11 -27.76
C ARG A 163 17.96 -29.58 -27.65
N VAL A 164 18.21 -30.06 -26.44
CA VAL A 164 18.68 -31.44 -26.19
C VAL A 164 17.50 -32.38 -25.95
N LEU A 165 16.58 -31.99 -25.06
CA LEU A 165 15.49 -32.85 -24.58
C LEU A 165 14.16 -32.64 -25.31
N GLY A 166 13.99 -31.58 -26.10
CA GLY A 166 12.69 -31.21 -26.65
C GLY A 166 11.76 -30.73 -25.54
N GLU A 167 10.49 -31.14 -25.55
CA GLU A 167 9.53 -30.79 -24.48
C GLU A 167 9.75 -31.64 -23.19
N ASP A 168 10.49 -32.76 -23.30
CA ASP A 168 10.55 -33.80 -22.28
C ASP A 168 11.23 -33.36 -20.96
N PHE A 169 12.04 -32.28 -20.98
CA PHE A 169 12.65 -31.77 -19.75
C PHE A 169 11.61 -31.29 -18.73
N VAL A 170 10.43 -30.86 -19.18
CA VAL A 170 9.35 -30.43 -18.29
C VAL A 170 8.74 -31.64 -17.59
N SER A 171 8.36 -32.68 -18.34
CA SER A 171 7.76 -33.89 -17.75
C SER A 171 8.76 -34.65 -16.87
N LEU A 172 10.05 -34.65 -17.23
CA LEU A 172 11.17 -35.10 -16.40
C LEU A 172 11.23 -34.34 -15.07
N ALA A 173 11.39 -33.02 -15.12
CA ALA A 173 11.62 -32.18 -13.93
C ALA A 173 10.49 -32.32 -12.90
N PHE A 174 9.23 -32.32 -13.34
CA PHE A 174 8.08 -32.54 -12.47
C PHE A 174 8.03 -33.94 -11.84
N ARG A 175 8.34 -34.99 -12.61
CA ARG A 175 8.36 -36.37 -12.08
C ARG A 175 9.47 -36.54 -11.05
N THR A 176 10.66 -36.00 -11.29
CA THR A 176 11.79 -36.03 -10.34
C THR A 176 11.49 -35.21 -9.08
N ALA A 177 10.95 -34.00 -9.21
CA ALA A 177 10.58 -33.18 -8.06
C ALA A 177 9.54 -33.87 -7.16
N ARG A 178 8.54 -34.54 -7.74
CA ARG A 178 7.55 -35.33 -6.97
C ARG A 178 8.15 -36.56 -6.29
N ALA A 179 9.12 -37.22 -6.91
CA ALA A 179 9.81 -38.36 -6.32
C ALA A 179 10.68 -37.93 -5.12
N ALA A 180 11.33 -36.77 -5.23
CA ALA A 180 12.11 -36.16 -4.17
C ALA A 180 11.23 -35.65 -3.01
N ASP A 181 10.18 -34.87 -3.26
CA ASP A 181 9.17 -34.50 -2.24
C ASP A 181 7.73 -34.75 -2.72
N PRO A 182 7.06 -35.80 -2.21
CA PRO A 182 5.65 -36.06 -2.49
C PRO A 182 4.69 -34.97 -2.04
N ASN A 183 5.03 -34.17 -1.03
CA ASN A 183 4.10 -33.25 -0.34
C ASN A 183 4.13 -31.82 -0.88
N ALA A 184 5.27 -31.36 -1.41
CA ALA A 184 5.39 -30.02 -1.96
C ALA A 184 4.50 -29.85 -3.21
N LYS A 185 3.88 -28.68 -3.35
CA LYS A 185 3.04 -28.33 -4.50
C LYS A 185 3.90 -27.90 -5.68
N LEU A 186 3.75 -28.56 -6.82
CA LEU A 186 4.63 -28.36 -7.98
C LEU A 186 3.98 -27.43 -9.02
N TYR A 187 4.62 -26.29 -9.26
CA TYR A 187 4.18 -25.21 -10.15
C TYR A 187 5.05 -25.09 -11.39
N ILE A 188 4.42 -24.71 -12.51
CA ILE A 188 5.09 -24.09 -13.66
C ILE A 188 4.83 -22.59 -13.62
N ASN A 189 5.82 -21.75 -13.94
CA ASN A 189 5.78 -20.31 -13.68
C ASN A 189 6.24 -19.49 -14.90
N ASP A 190 5.57 -18.38 -15.23
CA ASP A 190 5.91 -17.52 -16.38
C ASP A 190 5.28 -16.11 -16.27
N TYR A 191 5.82 -15.12 -16.98
CA TYR A 191 5.23 -13.79 -17.18
C TYR A 191 4.43 -13.70 -18.49
N ASN A 192 3.58 -12.68 -18.64
CA ASN A 192 2.76 -12.41 -19.83
C ASN A 192 1.80 -13.55 -20.21
N ILE A 193 1.66 -14.57 -19.36
CA ILE A 193 0.56 -15.54 -19.40
C ILE A 193 -0.68 -15.03 -18.67
N ASP A 194 -0.60 -13.84 -18.07
CA ASP A 194 -1.58 -13.23 -17.16
C ASP A 194 -2.92 -12.92 -17.82
N GLY A 195 -2.90 -12.54 -19.10
CA GLY A 195 -4.07 -12.33 -19.94
C GLY A 195 -4.12 -13.30 -21.12
N SER A 196 -5.28 -13.38 -21.78
CA SER A 196 -5.46 -14.20 -22.97
C SER A 196 -4.53 -13.75 -24.12
N GLY A 197 -3.72 -14.67 -24.63
CA GLY A 197 -2.76 -14.42 -25.70
C GLY A 197 -2.03 -15.70 -26.13
N PRO A 198 -1.09 -15.63 -27.09
CA PRO A 198 -0.40 -16.81 -27.61
C PRO A 198 0.37 -17.57 -26.52
N LYS A 199 1.13 -16.85 -25.69
CA LYS A 199 1.89 -17.41 -24.56
C LYS A 199 1.01 -18.09 -23.51
N SER A 200 -0.09 -17.45 -23.10
CA SER A 200 -1.10 -18.07 -22.20
C SER A 200 -1.71 -19.34 -22.81
N THR A 201 -2.02 -19.30 -24.12
CA THR A 201 -2.60 -20.46 -24.84
C THR A 201 -1.60 -21.62 -24.91
N ALA A 202 -0.32 -21.35 -25.15
CA ALA A 202 0.75 -22.35 -25.12
C ALA A 202 0.90 -22.99 -23.72
N MET A 203 0.87 -22.17 -22.66
CA MET A 203 0.90 -22.65 -21.27
C MET A 203 -0.31 -23.54 -20.94
N PHE A 204 -1.52 -23.12 -21.30
CA PHE A 204 -2.75 -23.92 -21.11
C PHE A 204 -2.66 -25.27 -21.82
N ASN A 205 -2.25 -25.27 -23.10
CA ASN A 205 -2.13 -26.48 -23.91
C ASN A 205 -1.06 -27.44 -23.35
N LEU A 206 0.09 -26.92 -22.91
CA LEU A 206 1.13 -27.72 -22.29
C LEU A 206 0.65 -28.36 -20.97
N VAL A 207 0.04 -27.59 -20.07
CA VAL A 207 -0.43 -28.13 -18.79
C VAL A 207 -1.57 -29.13 -18.99
N GLN A 208 -2.45 -28.91 -19.98
CA GLN A 208 -3.45 -29.90 -20.39
C GLN A 208 -2.80 -31.22 -20.85
N LYS A 209 -1.78 -31.15 -21.72
CA LYS A 209 -0.99 -32.32 -22.18
C LYS A 209 -0.33 -33.04 -21.00
N LEU A 210 0.45 -32.33 -20.18
CA LEU A 210 1.17 -32.88 -19.03
C LEU A 210 0.21 -33.58 -18.05
N ARG A 211 -0.98 -33.00 -17.81
CA ARG A 211 -2.03 -33.59 -16.97
C ARG A 211 -2.62 -34.86 -17.58
N ALA A 212 -2.86 -34.90 -18.89
CA ALA A 212 -3.30 -36.11 -19.59
C ALA A 212 -2.24 -37.24 -19.58
N GLU A 213 -0.96 -36.88 -19.58
CA GLU A 213 0.19 -37.79 -19.44
C GLU A 213 0.47 -38.22 -17.99
N GLY A 214 -0.35 -37.77 -17.02
CA GLY A 214 -0.14 -38.09 -15.60
C GLY A 214 1.19 -37.54 -15.04
N VAL A 215 1.65 -36.39 -15.55
CA VAL A 215 2.76 -35.62 -14.96
C VAL A 215 2.23 -34.94 -13.69
N PRO A 216 2.97 -34.96 -12.57
CA PRO A 216 2.42 -34.59 -11.27
C PRO A 216 2.45 -33.07 -10.99
N ILE A 217 1.95 -32.28 -11.94
CA ILE A 217 1.79 -30.82 -11.84
C ILE A 217 0.53 -30.46 -11.03
N ASP A 218 0.72 -29.65 -9.99
CA ASP A 218 -0.35 -29.14 -9.14
C ASP A 218 -0.91 -27.81 -9.63
N GLY A 219 -0.06 -26.93 -10.19
CA GLY A 219 -0.45 -25.53 -10.40
C GLY A 219 0.30 -24.73 -11.45
N ILE A 220 -0.26 -23.56 -11.76
CA ILE A 220 0.29 -22.54 -12.67
C ILE A 220 0.51 -21.24 -11.89
N GLY A 221 1.74 -20.72 -11.96
CA GLY A 221 2.14 -19.43 -11.39
C GLY A 221 2.16 -18.36 -12.49
N SER A 222 1.36 -17.32 -12.30
CA SER A 222 1.37 -16.13 -13.16
C SER A 222 2.21 -15.06 -12.48
N GLN A 223 3.35 -14.68 -13.07
CA GLN A 223 4.28 -13.76 -12.43
C GLN A 223 3.62 -12.40 -12.12
N ALA A 224 2.77 -11.88 -13.03
CA ALA A 224 2.08 -10.61 -12.86
C ALA A 224 3.00 -9.38 -12.69
N HIS A 225 4.07 -9.30 -13.49
CA HIS A 225 4.89 -8.09 -13.69
C HIS A 225 4.18 -7.08 -14.60
N LEU A 226 3.27 -6.30 -14.02
CA LEU A 226 2.31 -5.46 -14.75
C LEU A 226 2.78 -4.00 -14.86
N ILE A 227 2.07 -3.21 -15.68
CA ILE A 227 2.31 -1.77 -15.86
C ILE A 227 1.05 -1.02 -15.41
N VAL A 228 1.22 0.10 -14.69
CA VAL A 228 0.11 0.93 -14.23
C VAL A 228 -0.83 1.33 -15.38
N GLY A 229 -2.13 1.10 -15.20
CA GLY A 229 -3.19 1.35 -16.19
C GLY A 229 -3.24 0.37 -17.36
N SER A 230 -2.46 -0.72 -17.33
CA SER A 230 -2.31 -1.68 -18.44
C SER A 230 -2.67 -3.13 -18.06
N ILE A 231 -3.50 -3.32 -17.02
CA ILE A 231 -3.94 -4.65 -16.58
C ILE A 231 -4.81 -5.30 -17.69
N PRO A 232 -4.53 -6.54 -18.12
CA PRO A 232 -5.31 -7.21 -19.15
C PRO A 232 -6.79 -7.31 -18.77
N SER A 233 -7.70 -6.90 -19.67
CA SER A 233 -9.15 -7.00 -19.44
C SER A 233 -9.65 -8.45 -19.27
N SER A 234 -8.85 -9.42 -19.69
CA SER A 234 -9.08 -10.86 -19.52
C SER A 234 -8.38 -11.48 -18.31
N PHE A 235 -7.72 -10.71 -17.44
CA PHE A 235 -6.88 -11.24 -16.35
C PHE A 235 -7.61 -12.27 -15.45
N GLU A 236 -8.79 -11.93 -14.93
CA GLU A 236 -9.55 -12.84 -14.06
C GLU A 236 -10.07 -14.07 -14.84
N SER A 237 -10.62 -13.88 -16.03
CA SER A 237 -11.13 -14.99 -16.86
C SER A 237 -10.01 -15.92 -17.36
N ASN A 238 -8.78 -15.42 -17.45
CA ASN A 238 -7.60 -16.18 -17.84
C ASN A 238 -7.04 -17.01 -16.66
N LEU A 239 -7.04 -16.46 -15.43
CA LEU A 239 -6.80 -17.28 -14.22
C LEU A 239 -7.86 -18.39 -14.06
N GLN A 240 -9.13 -18.08 -14.33
CA GLN A 240 -10.22 -19.06 -14.33
C GLN A 240 -10.05 -20.12 -15.43
N ASN A 241 -9.54 -19.73 -16.61
CA ASN A 241 -9.20 -20.67 -17.70
C ASN A 241 -8.10 -21.65 -17.26
N PHE A 242 -7.01 -21.18 -16.65
CA PHE A 242 -5.99 -22.08 -16.09
C PHE A 242 -6.54 -23.00 -14.99
N ALA A 243 -7.34 -22.47 -14.07
CA ALA A 243 -7.99 -23.26 -13.01
C ALA A 243 -8.91 -24.37 -13.56
N SER A 244 -9.47 -24.22 -14.77
CA SER A 244 -10.33 -25.23 -15.40
C SER A 244 -9.63 -26.56 -15.72
N LEU A 245 -8.28 -26.57 -15.75
CA LEU A 245 -7.47 -27.80 -15.90
C LEU A 245 -7.44 -28.67 -14.62
N GLY A 246 -8.12 -28.25 -13.55
CA GLY A 246 -8.13 -28.91 -12.24
C GLY A 246 -6.81 -28.73 -11.48
N VAL A 247 -6.15 -27.61 -11.71
CA VAL A 247 -4.87 -27.20 -11.10
C VAL A 247 -5.08 -25.97 -10.23
N ASP A 248 -4.26 -25.81 -9.20
CA ASP A 248 -4.19 -24.60 -8.40
C ASP A 248 -3.59 -23.46 -9.26
N VAL A 249 -3.98 -22.20 -9.02
CA VAL A 249 -3.30 -21.04 -9.63
C VAL A 249 -2.76 -20.11 -8.54
N ALA A 250 -1.76 -19.30 -8.86
CA ALA A 250 -1.21 -18.31 -7.94
C ALA A 250 -0.68 -17.10 -8.71
N LEU A 251 -0.71 -15.93 -8.08
CA LEU A 251 0.14 -14.82 -8.49
C LEU A 251 1.47 -14.95 -7.74
N THR A 252 2.59 -14.91 -8.45
CA THR A 252 3.89 -15.38 -7.90
C THR A 252 4.94 -14.29 -7.76
N GLU A 253 4.90 -13.23 -8.56
CA GLU A 253 5.95 -12.21 -8.63
C GLU A 253 5.34 -10.81 -8.84
N LEU A 254 4.19 -10.54 -8.21
CA LEU A 254 3.38 -9.35 -8.48
C LEU A 254 4.14 -8.04 -8.21
N ASP A 255 4.28 -7.22 -9.24
CA ASP A 255 4.59 -5.80 -9.16
C ASP A 255 3.83 -5.03 -10.25
N ILE A 256 3.60 -3.73 -10.05
CA ILE A 256 2.83 -2.90 -11.00
C ILE A 256 3.59 -1.59 -11.23
N ARG A 257 4.58 -1.64 -12.13
CA ARG A 257 5.56 -0.56 -12.32
C ARG A 257 5.02 0.65 -13.08
N THR A 258 5.69 1.79 -12.93
CA THR A 258 5.48 2.96 -13.78
C THR A 258 6.71 3.87 -13.83
N SER A 259 6.68 4.89 -14.69
CA SER A 259 7.72 5.92 -14.78
C SER A 259 7.92 6.65 -13.44
N THR A 260 9.17 6.78 -13.00
CA THR A 260 9.55 7.46 -11.75
C THR A 260 9.87 8.95 -11.98
N PRO A 261 9.59 9.83 -11.01
CA PRO A 261 8.75 9.59 -9.83
C PRO A 261 7.27 9.43 -10.20
N ILE A 262 6.56 8.58 -9.48
CA ILE A 262 5.12 8.37 -9.64
C ILE A 262 4.33 9.68 -9.37
N SER A 263 3.40 10.02 -10.28
CA SER A 263 2.41 11.10 -10.06
C SER A 263 1.20 10.58 -9.28
N GLU A 264 0.42 11.44 -8.62
CA GLU A 264 -0.71 10.95 -7.82
C GLU A 264 -1.81 10.30 -8.70
N ALA A 265 -2.08 10.78 -9.92
CA ALA A 265 -2.91 10.06 -10.89
C ALA A 265 -2.43 8.62 -11.14
N LYS A 266 -1.12 8.39 -11.21
CA LYS A 266 -0.53 7.05 -11.35
C LYS A 266 -0.54 6.27 -10.04
N SER A 267 -0.39 6.91 -8.89
CA SER A 267 -0.56 6.34 -7.55
C SER A 267 -1.99 5.80 -7.35
N GLN A 268 -2.99 6.59 -7.75
CA GLN A 268 -4.41 6.23 -7.68
C GLN A 268 -4.78 5.16 -8.72
N GLN A 269 -4.23 5.22 -9.94
CA GLN A 269 -4.39 4.12 -10.90
C GLN A 269 -3.74 2.82 -10.38
N GLN A 270 -2.53 2.90 -9.81
CA GLN A 270 -1.84 1.75 -9.21
C GLN A 270 -2.63 1.13 -8.04
N LEU A 271 -3.36 1.93 -7.25
CA LEU A 271 -4.32 1.43 -6.25
C LEU A 271 -5.43 0.59 -6.90
N LEU A 272 -6.03 1.09 -7.99
CA LEU A 272 -7.08 0.38 -8.73
C LEU A 272 -6.53 -0.89 -9.40
N ASP A 273 -5.31 -0.85 -9.91
CA ASP A 273 -4.63 -1.98 -10.55
C ASP A 273 -4.34 -3.09 -9.53
N TYR A 274 -3.69 -2.77 -8.39
CA TYR A 274 -3.46 -3.74 -7.31
C TYR A 274 -4.77 -4.30 -6.76
N LYS A 275 -5.82 -3.47 -6.62
CA LYS A 275 -7.15 -3.91 -6.21
C LYS A 275 -7.76 -4.90 -7.20
N THR A 276 -7.60 -4.65 -8.49
CA THR A 276 -8.13 -5.50 -9.57
C THR A 276 -7.38 -6.83 -9.62
N THR A 277 -6.05 -6.79 -9.64
CA THR A 277 -5.19 -7.97 -9.74
C THR A 277 -5.29 -8.88 -8.52
N VAL A 278 -5.26 -8.35 -7.29
CA VAL A 278 -5.50 -9.17 -6.08
C VAL A 278 -6.96 -9.62 -6.00
N GLY A 279 -7.91 -8.76 -6.42
CA GLY A 279 -9.33 -9.09 -6.47
C GLY A 279 -9.63 -10.31 -7.35
N ALA A 280 -9.00 -10.41 -8.51
CA ALA A 280 -9.12 -11.56 -9.42
C ALA A 280 -8.70 -12.90 -8.76
N CYS A 281 -7.67 -12.89 -7.91
CA CYS A 281 -7.26 -14.07 -7.14
C CYS A 281 -8.21 -14.36 -5.95
N VAL A 282 -8.82 -13.34 -5.34
CA VAL A 282 -9.87 -13.52 -4.33
C VAL A 282 -11.13 -14.14 -4.96
N ASN A 283 -11.53 -13.64 -6.13
CA ASN A 283 -12.71 -14.09 -6.89
C ASN A 283 -12.54 -15.51 -7.48
N THR A 284 -11.34 -15.89 -7.88
CA THR A 284 -11.05 -17.22 -8.45
C THR A 284 -10.81 -18.24 -7.33
N PRO A 285 -11.68 -19.26 -7.14
CA PRO A 285 -11.57 -20.17 -5.99
C PRO A 285 -10.23 -20.90 -5.92
N SER A 286 -9.79 -21.49 -7.03
CA SER A 286 -8.51 -22.22 -7.16
C SER A 286 -7.27 -21.32 -7.13
N CYS A 287 -7.40 -19.99 -7.06
CA CYS A 287 -6.24 -19.14 -6.82
C CYS A 287 -5.89 -19.20 -5.34
N VAL A 288 -4.78 -19.84 -4.97
CA VAL A 288 -4.44 -20.14 -3.56
C VAL A 288 -3.78 -18.97 -2.84
N GLY A 289 -3.24 -17.98 -3.56
CA GLY A 289 -2.65 -16.79 -2.97
C GLY A 289 -1.89 -15.90 -3.94
N VAL A 290 -1.36 -14.82 -3.39
CA VAL A 290 -0.60 -13.78 -4.12
C VAL A 290 0.76 -13.61 -3.47
N THR A 291 1.83 -13.59 -4.25
CA THR A 291 3.17 -13.20 -3.81
C THR A 291 3.58 -11.93 -4.55
N ILE A 292 4.12 -10.96 -3.81
CA ILE A 292 4.62 -9.68 -4.33
C ILE A 292 6.14 -9.81 -4.53
N TRP A 293 6.72 -9.25 -5.61
CA TRP A 293 8.16 -9.38 -5.85
C TRP A 293 8.97 -8.35 -5.06
N GLY A 294 9.23 -8.70 -3.81
CA GLY A 294 9.59 -7.77 -2.75
C GLY A 294 8.34 -7.18 -2.09
N PHE A 295 8.48 -6.07 -1.37
CA PHE A 295 7.33 -5.26 -0.91
C PHE A 295 7.61 -3.75 -0.78
N THR A 296 8.88 -3.34 -0.78
CA THR A 296 9.30 -1.93 -0.71
C THR A 296 10.08 -1.55 -1.96
N ASP A 297 9.77 -0.37 -2.53
CA ASP A 297 10.51 0.21 -3.65
C ASP A 297 12.02 0.37 -3.38
N ARG A 298 12.44 0.29 -2.10
CA ARG A 298 13.84 0.35 -1.65
C ARG A 298 14.75 -0.70 -2.29
N TYR A 299 14.22 -1.90 -2.52
CA TYR A 299 14.96 -3.06 -3.02
C TYR A 299 14.32 -3.66 -4.29
N SER A 300 13.38 -2.94 -4.92
CA SER A 300 12.74 -3.42 -6.16
C SER A 300 13.77 -3.61 -7.27
N TRP A 301 13.71 -4.75 -7.96
CA TRP A 301 14.51 -5.04 -9.15
C TRP A 301 14.21 -4.10 -10.33
N ILE A 302 12.99 -3.56 -10.39
CA ILE A 302 12.44 -2.83 -11.55
C ILE A 302 13.36 -1.73 -12.09
N PRO A 303 13.94 -0.80 -11.30
CA PRO A 303 14.78 0.28 -11.84
C PRO A 303 16.08 -0.19 -12.49
N SER A 304 16.52 -1.43 -12.21
CA SER A 304 17.69 -2.05 -12.84
C SER A 304 17.36 -2.77 -14.16
N THR A 305 16.15 -3.33 -14.28
CA THR A 305 15.63 -4.01 -15.48
C THR A 305 15.01 -3.03 -16.47
N PHE A 306 14.32 -2.00 -15.98
CA PHE A 306 13.53 -1.03 -16.74
C PHE A 306 13.97 0.40 -16.38
N PRO A 307 15.05 0.93 -16.99
CA PRO A 307 15.63 2.22 -16.63
C PRO A 307 14.63 3.39 -16.73
N GLY A 308 14.39 4.06 -15.60
CA GLY A 308 13.42 5.16 -15.48
C GLY A 308 12.04 4.71 -14.97
N GLU A 309 11.74 3.42 -14.96
CA GLU A 309 10.57 2.84 -14.29
C GLU A 309 10.92 2.38 -12.86
N GLY A 310 9.89 2.17 -12.05
CA GLY A 310 10.01 1.90 -10.63
C GLY A 310 8.69 2.19 -9.91
N ASP A 311 8.79 2.63 -8.65
CA ASP A 311 7.66 2.91 -7.75
C ASP A 311 6.57 1.82 -7.82
N ALA A 312 6.97 0.55 -7.94
CA ALA A 312 6.11 -0.57 -8.37
C ALA A 312 5.43 -1.33 -7.21
N LEU A 313 5.90 -1.15 -5.97
CA LEU A 313 5.58 -2.00 -4.82
C LEU A 313 4.69 -1.29 -3.77
N PRO A 314 4.08 -2.00 -2.80
CA PRO A 314 3.09 -1.40 -1.90
C PRO A 314 3.64 -0.48 -0.81
N TRP A 315 4.95 -0.52 -0.53
CA TRP A 315 5.65 0.41 0.36
C TRP A 315 6.70 1.24 -0.40
N ASP A 316 6.87 2.50 0.00
CA ASP A 316 7.93 3.36 -0.54
C ASP A 316 9.33 2.92 -0.05
N LYS A 317 10.37 3.58 -0.56
CA LYS A 317 11.78 3.35 -0.19
C LYS A 317 12.16 3.63 1.27
N ASN A 318 11.22 4.20 2.05
CA ASN A 318 11.34 4.58 3.45
C ASN A 318 10.42 3.75 4.36
N TYR A 319 9.72 2.75 3.82
CA TYR A 319 8.72 1.92 4.50
C TYR A 319 7.41 2.64 4.90
N ASN A 320 7.03 3.70 4.19
CA ASN A 320 5.67 4.25 4.22
C ASN A 320 4.74 3.43 3.32
N ARG A 321 3.47 3.25 3.72
CA ARG A 321 2.44 2.62 2.87
C ARG A 321 2.11 3.53 1.68
N LYS A 322 1.99 2.97 0.47
CA LYS A 322 1.55 3.68 -0.76
C LYS A 322 0.09 3.39 -1.07
N ALA A 323 -0.49 4.07 -2.06
CA ALA A 323 -1.85 3.80 -2.54
C ALA A 323 -2.03 2.35 -3.03
N ALA A 324 -0.99 1.73 -3.60
CA ALA A 324 -0.90 0.30 -3.91
C ALA A 324 -1.27 -0.62 -2.72
N HIS A 325 -0.77 -0.34 -1.51
CA HIS A 325 -1.11 -1.11 -0.31
C HIS A 325 -2.61 -1.08 -0.02
N ASP A 326 -3.21 0.09 -0.15
CA ASP A 326 -4.63 0.29 0.15
C ASP A 326 -5.52 -0.41 -0.91
N GLY A 327 -5.02 -0.54 -2.15
CA GLY A 327 -5.62 -1.38 -3.18
C GLY A 327 -5.67 -2.86 -2.78
N ILE A 328 -4.57 -3.39 -2.23
CA ILE A 328 -4.51 -4.76 -1.69
C ILE A 328 -5.49 -4.92 -0.52
N VAL A 329 -5.49 -3.99 0.44
CA VAL A 329 -6.42 -4.02 1.59
C VAL A 329 -7.88 -4.06 1.12
N LEU A 330 -8.25 -3.23 0.14
CA LEU A 330 -9.60 -3.21 -0.43
C LEU A 330 -9.96 -4.52 -1.15
N ALA A 331 -9.03 -5.13 -1.90
CA ALA A 331 -9.26 -6.42 -2.55
C ALA A 331 -9.47 -7.55 -1.54
N LEU A 332 -8.71 -7.54 -0.44
CA LEU A 332 -8.87 -8.48 0.67
C LEU A 332 -10.07 -8.12 1.58
N GLY A 333 -10.86 -7.10 1.23
CA GLY A 333 -12.09 -6.71 1.94
C GLY A 333 -11.87 -6.02 3.28
N GLY A 334 -10.66 -5.54 3.56
CA GLY A 334 -10.38 -4.66 4.68
C GLY A 334 -10.69 -3.20 4.35
N THR A 335 -10.71 -2.35 5.39
CA THR A 335 -10.74 -0.89 5.24
C THR A 335 -9.32 -0.35 5.30
N PRO A 336 -8.82 0.39 4.29
CA PRO A 336 -7.58 1.12 4.42
C PRO A 336 -7.65 2.08 5.60
N GLU A 337 -6.65 2.03 6.47
CA GLU A 337 -6.42 3.13 7.39
C GLU A 337 -6.06 4.40 6.61
N PRO A 338 -6.21 5.59 7.21
CA PRO A 338 -5.39 6.72 6.82
C PRO A 338 -3.93 6.24 6.70
N ARG A 339 -3.35 6.40 5.50
CA ARG A 339 -1.89 6.35 5.38
C ARG A 339 -1.31 7.40 6.34
N PRO A 340 -0.08 7.23 6.84
CA PRO A 340 0.66 8.37 7.37
C PRO A 340 0.88 9.33 6.20
N THR A 341 -0.10 10.20 5.96
CA THR A 341 0.04 11.29 5.02
C THR A 341 1.20 12.13 5.52
N THR A 342 2.06 12.54 4.59
CA THR A 342 2.94 13.69 4.78
C THR A 342 2.14 15.00 4.77
N THR A 343 0.96 14.99 5.41
CA THR A 343 0.35 16.18 5.99
C THR A 343 1.29 16.69 7.08
N THR A 344 2.16 17.60 6.64
CA THR A 344 2.25 18.89 7.30
C THR A 344 0.85 19.28 7.80
N THR A 345 0.66 19.33 9.11
CA THR A 345 -0.66 19.31 9.74
C THR A 345 -1.45 20.60 9.51
N VAL A 346 -2.68 20.47 9.00
CA VAL A 346 -3.87 21.19 9.47
C VAL A 346 -5.02 20.17 9.46
N GLY A 347 -6.00 20.26 10.36
CA GLY A 347 -7.08 19.28 10.43
C GLY A 347 -8.37 19.81 11.05
N GLY A 348 -9.48 19.13 10.75
CA GLY A 348 -10.82 19.42 11.27
C GLY A 348 -11.90 18.77 10.41
N ALA A 349 -12.84 18.05 11.02
CA ALA A 349 -13.95 17.37 10.34
C ALA A 349 -15.29 18.06 10.64
N ILE A 350 -16.24 17.99 9.70
CA ILE A 350 -17.59 18.58 9.81
C ILE A 350 -18.62 17.53 9.30
N PRO A 351 -19.80 17.37 9.93
CA PRO A 351 -20.79 16.37 9.55
C PRO A 351 -21.76 16.85 8.45
N THR A 352 -22.28 15.93 7.64
CA THR A 352 -23.19 16.19 6.52
C THR A 352 -24.66 16.42 6.94
N PRO A 353 -25.30 17.55 6.56
CA PRO A 353 -26.72 17.79 6.78
C PRO A 353 -27.65 17.08 5.77
N VAL A 354 -28.91 16.85 6.16
CA VAL A 354 -29.94 16.24 5.31
C VAL A 354 -30.40 17.21 4.22
N GLY A 355 -30.54 16.72 2.97
CA GLY A 355 -31.10 17.47 1.84
C GLY A 355 -30.17 17.64 0.62
N MET A 356 -29.05 16.92 0.56
CA MET A 356 -28.14 16.91 -0.60
C MET A 356 -28.51 15.84 -1.62
N TYR A 357 -28.55 16.22 -2.90
CA TYR A 357 -28.57 15.29 -4.04
C TYR A 357 -27.22 15.37 -4.76
N PRO A 358 -26.37 14.34 -4.72
CA PRO A 358 -25.02 14.40 -5.29
C PRO A 358 -25.05 14.22 -6.82
N ILE A 359 -24.52 15.18 -7.57
CA ILE A 359 -24.37 15.08 -9.02
C ILE A 359 -23.02 14.42 -9.36
N HIS A 360 -23.02 13.11 -9.56
CA HIS A 360 -21.84 12.37 -10.03
C HIS A 360 -21.49 12.78 -11.48
N VAL A 361 -20.34 13.46 -11.66
CA VAL A 361 -19.81 13.80 -12.99
C VAL A 361 -18.86 12.69 -13.45
N GLY A 362 -19.38 11.75 -14.26
CA GLY A 362 -18.68 10.55 -14.69
C GLY A 362 -18.07 10.59 -16.10
N SER A 363 -17.86 11.78 -16.67
CA SER A 363 -17.41 11.96 -18.06
C SER A 363 -16.28 12.99 -18.17
N GLY A 364 -15.27 12.70 -19.01
CA GLY A 364 -14.15 13.61 -19.24
C GLY A 364 -14.56 14.96 -19.81
N LEU A 365 -13.78 16.01 -19.50
CA LEU A 365 -14.02 17.38 -19.93
C LEU A 365 -13.24 17.69 -21.22
N GLU A 366 -13.94 18.10 -22.28
CA GLU A 366 -13.29 18.63 -23.50
C GLU A 366 -12.77 20.06 -23.29
N SER A 367 -11.74 20.45 -24.05
CA SER A 367 -11.14 21.78 -23.98
C SER A 367 -12.08 22.89 -24.47
N GLY A 368 -12.54 23.76 -23.57
CA GLY A 368 -13.37 24.92 -23.90
C GLY A 368 -14.07 25.49 -22.67
N TRP A 369 -15.07 26.37 -22.88
CA TRP A 369 -16.08 26.64 -21.85
C TRP A 369 -17.16 25.56 -21.94
N GLN A 370 -17.23 24.69 -20.93
CA GLN A 370 -18.28 23.67 -20.85
C GLN A 370 -19.51 24.25 -20.14
N ASN A 371 -20.65 24.24 -20.83
CA ASN A 371 -21.89 24.84 -20.33
C ASN A 371 -22.89 23.75 -19.94
N TRP A 372 -23.37 23.81 -18.70
CA TRP A 372 -24.03 22.74 -17.97
C TRP A 372 -25.42 23.21 -17.50
N GLY A 373 -26.49 22.49 -17.86
CA GLY A 373 -27.87 22.89 -17.55
C GLY A 373 -28.43 22.30 -16.25
N TRP A 374 -28.78 23.15 -15.29
CA TRP A 374 -29.56 22.80 -14.09
C TRP A 374 -31.06 22.90 -14.38
N ASN A 375 -31.80 21.79 -14.31
CA ASN A 375 -33.27 21.84 -14.40
C ASN A 375 -33.88 22.16 -13.02
N VAL A 376 -34.18 23.44 -12.77
CA VAL A 376 -34.70 23.93 -11.48
C VAL A 376 -36.06 23.34 -11.08
N LYS A 377 -36.77 22.66 -11.98
CA LYS A 377 -38.05 21.98 -11.68
C LYS A 377 -37.88 20.54 -11.21
N THR A 378 -36.71 19.94 -11.42
CA THR A 378 -36.45 18.53 -11.12
C THR A 378 -35.15 18.29 -10.34
N ASP A 379 -34.40 19.36 -10.03
CA ASP A 379 -33.09 19.33 -9.38
C ASP A 379 -32.10 18.35 -10.05
N ALA A 380 -32.20 18.24 -11.38
CA ALA A 380 -31.49 17.24 -12.19
C ALA A 380 -30.69 17.88 -13.32
N PHE A 381 -29.72 17.11 -13.83
CA PHE A 381 -28.71 17.58 -14.78
C PHE A 381 -28.90 17.02 -16.20
N TYR A 382 -28.60 17.83 -17.22
CA TYR A 382 -28.56 17.40 -18.62
C TYR A 382 -27.39 18.03 -19.37
N ALA A 383 -26.64 17.20 -20.10
CA ALA A 383 -25.62 17.62 -21.07
C ALA A 383 -26.20 17.67 -22.49
N GLY A 384 -25.66 18.54 -23.34
CA GLY A 384 -25.78 18.39 -24.79
C GLY A 384 -24.90 17.22 -25.31
N PRO A 385 -25.15 16.72 -26.53
CA PRO A 385 -24.29 15.69 -27.15
C PRO A 385 -22.87 16.24 -27.40
N PRO A 386 -21.82 15.37 -27.46
CA PRO A 386 -21.86 13.94 -27.79
C PRO A 386 -21.58 12.97 -26.62
N ALA A 387 -21.30 11.70 -26.96
CA ALA A 387 -21.16 10.56 -26.04
C ALA A 387 -19.68 10.05 -25.98
N PRO A 388 -19.36 8.90 -25.34
CA PRO A 388 -18.20 8.75 -24.47
C PRO A 388 -16.83 8.76 -25.16
N VAL A 389 -15.83 9.30 -24.46
CA VAL A 389 -14.41 9.27 -24.83
C VAL A 389 -13.62 8.47 -23.79
N VAL A 390 -12.69 7.64 -24.27
CA VAL A 390 -11.78 6.82 -23.46
C VAL A 390 -10.45 7.55 -23.27
N GLY A 391 -9.92 7.55 -22.04
CA GLY A 391 -8.57 8.04 -21.72
C GLY A 391 -8.55 9.41 -21.03
N THR A 392 -7.44 9.69 -20.35
CA THR A 392 -7.21 10.95 -19.63
C THR A 392 -6.99 12.10 -20.62
N SER A 393 -7.70 13.22 -20.45
CA SER A 393 -7.46 14.46 -21.19
C SER A 393 -7.64 15.71 -20.33
N VAL A 394 -6.95 16.77 -20.75
CA VAL A 394 -6.60 17.95 -19.96
C VAL A 394 -7.49 19.13 -20.34
N LEU A 395 -7.90 19.94 -19.35
CA LEU A 395 -8.48 21.28 -19.61
C LEU A 395 -7.40 22.25 -20.15
N ARG A 396 -7.05 22.08 -21.42
CA ARG A 396 -6.20 23.01 -22.16
C ARG A 396 -6.97 24.27 -22.51
N GLY A 397 -6.98 25.23 -21.59
CA GLY A 397 -7.16 26.63 -21.97
C GLY A 397 -6.03 27.03 -22.92
N LEU A 398 -6.34 27.19 -24.21
CA LEU A 398 -5.48 27.89 -25.16
C LEU A 398 -5.85 29.36 -25.18
N THR A 399 -4.84 30.21 -25.03
CA THR A 399 -4.99 31.60 -24.62
C THR A 399 -5.16 32.56 -25.78
N ASN A 400 -5.92 33.63 -25.52
CA ASN A 400 -5.48 34.97 -25.88
C ASN A 400 -5.96 35.98 -24.81
N GLN A 401 -5.29 37.15 -24.79
CA GLN A 401 -5.36 38.19 -23.76
C GLN A 401 -6.70 38.28 -22.97
N GLY A 402 -6.67 37.96 -21.68
CA GLY A 402 -7.75 38.23 -20.73
C GLY A 402 -8.95 37.26 -20.73
N SER A 403 -8.99 36.27 -21.61
CA SER A 403 -10.10 35.30 -21.66
C SER A 403 -9.87 34.11 -20.72
N TYR A 404 -10.70 34.00 -19.68
CA TYR A 404 -10.76 32.84 -18.78
C TYR A 404 -11.34 31.60 -19.48
N GLY A 405 -11.00 30.40 -19.00
CA GLY A 405 -11.64 29.13 -19.35
C GLY A 405 -12.20 28.41 -18.12
N GLY A 406 -13.21 27.56 -18.29
CA GLY A 406 -13.87 26.90 -17.16
C GLY A 406 -15.11 26.07 -17.49
N VAL A 407 -15.81 25.64 -16.45
CA VAL A 407 -17.12 24.97 -16.50
C VAL A 407 -18.16 25.89 -15.89
N SER A 408 -19.30 26.09 -16.56
CA SER A 408 -20.41 26.94 -16.08
C SER A 408 -21.70 26.14 -15.92
N LEU A 409 -22.28 26.16 -14.72
CA LEU A 409 -23.58 25.57 -14.39
C LEU A 409 -24.65 26.67 -14.32
N PHE A 410 -25.72 26.54 -15.10
CA PHE A 410 -26.76 27.56 -15.28
C PHE A 410 -28.14 27.05 -14.83
N GLY A 411 -28.90 27.87 -14.10
CA GLY A 411 -30.32 27.63 -13.76
C GLY A 411 -31.31 27.80 -14.93
N GLY A 412 -30.81 28.01 -16.15
CA GLY A 412 -31.63 28.38 -17.31
C GLY A 412 -32.20 29.80 -17.15
N PRO A 413 -33.45 30.08 -17.54
CA PRO A 413 -34.09 31.39 -17.42
C PRO A 413 -34.57 31.68 -15.97
N THR A 414 -34.01 31.00 -14.98
CA THR A 414 -34.53 30.93 -13.61
C THR A 414 -33.37 30.86 -12.60
N PRO A 415 -33.35 31.74 -11.58
CA PRO A 415 -32.40 31.64 -10.48
C PRO A 415 -32.50 30.32 -9.73
N PHE A 416 -31.49 30.03 -8.90
CA PHE A 416 -31.36 28.82 -8.06
C PHE A 416 -32.38 28.73 -6.89
N GLN A 417 -33.61 29.24 -7.07
CA GLN A 417 -34.81 29.04 -6.23
C GLN A 417 -34.59 28.93 -4.71
N GLY A 418 -33.89 29.90 -4.12
CA GLY A 418 -33.70 29.97 -2.66
C GLY A 418 -32.69 28.98 -2.08
N LYS A 419 -31.98 28.21 -2.92
CA LYS A 419 -30.72 27.58 -2.55
C LYS A 419 -29.73 28.68 -2.14
N LYS A 420 -28.93 28.41 -1.12
CA LYS A 420 -28.01 29.37 -0.47
C LYS A 420 -26.62 28.81 -0.22
N LEU A 421 -26.44 27.49 -0.35
CA LEU A 421 -25.14 26.82 -0.30
C LEU A 421 -24.89 26.12 -1.62
N LEU A 422 -23.67 26.25 -2.12
CA LEU A 422 -23.07 25.42 -3.17
C LEU A 422 -22.05 24.49 -2.52
N GLY A 423 -21.97 23.25 -2.98
CA GLY A 423 -20.86 22.37 -2.65
C GLY A 423 -20.42 21.49 -3.81
N PHE A 424 -19.16 21.06 -3.79
CA PHE A 424 -18.53 20.28 -4.84
C PHE A 424 -17.23 19.62 -4.33
N TYR A 425 -16.78 18.56 -5.00
CA TYR A 425 -15.44 17.98 -4.80
C TYR A 425 -14.52 18.40 -5.95
N VAL A 426 -13.27 18.76 -5.65
CA VAL A 426 -12.31 19.19 -6.67
C VAL A 426 -10.87 18.75 -6.41
N ALA A 427 -10.18 18.35 -7.47
CA ALA A 427 -8.72 18.22 -7.53
C ALA A 427 -8.18 19.12 -8.65
N SER A 428 -7.05 19.80 -8.43
CA SER A 428 -6.44 20.68 -9.45
C SER A 428 -4.92 20.80 -9.26
N ASP A 429 -4.18 20.94 -10.36
CA ASP A 429 -2.73 21.11 -10.37
C ASP A 429 -2.27 22.58 -10.23
N ALA A 430 -3.17 23.56 -10.35
CA ALA A 430 -2.86 24.98 -10.13
C ALA A 430 -3.96 25.72 -9.32
N PRO A 431 -4.27 25.29 -8.08
CA PRO A 431 -5.43 25.77 -7.31
C PRO A 431 -5.39 27.27 -6.94
N ASN A 432 -4.20 27.87 -6.82
CA ASN A 432 -4.05 29.32 -6.61
C ASN A 432 -4.52 30.16 -7.82
N ASN A 433 -4.66 29.53 -8.99
CA ASN A 433 -5.11 30.12 -10.24
C ASN A 433 -6.50 29.60 -10.64
N PHE A 434 -7.28 29.12 -9.68
CA PHE A 434 -8.61 28.56 -9.88
C PHE A 434 -9.59 29.15 -8.85
N GLY A 435 -10.83 29.38 -9.27
CA GLY A 435 -11.84 29.97 -8.41
C GLY A 435 -13.27 29.74 -8.90
N VAL A 436 -14.21 30.06 -8.02
CA VAL A 436 -15.66 29.99 -8.27
C VAL A 436 -16.17 31.41 -8.48
N ARG A 437 -16.90 31.66 -9.56
CA ARG A 437 -17.56 32.93 -9.87
C ARG A 437 -19.07 32.74 -9.81
N LEU A 438 -19.75 33.69 -9.16
CA LEU A 438 -21.21 33.72 -9.07
C LEU A 438 -21.74 34.84 -9.96
N GLU A 439 -22.75 34.53 -10.76
CA GLU A 439 -23.36 35.45 -11.72
C GLU A 439 -24.90 35.44 -11.54
N SER A 440 -25.50 36.62 -11.65
CA SER A 440 -26.95 36.81 -11.78
C SER A 440 -27.20 37.55 -13.09
N THR A 441 -27.49 36.80 -14.14
CA THR A 441 -27.72 37.35 -15.48
C THR A 441 -28.94 38.25 -15.52
N ALA A 442 -29.98 37.95 -14.74
CA ALA A 442 -31.19 38.77 -14.62
C ALA A 442 -30.92 40.17 -14.02
N GLU A 443 -29.97 40.29 -13.10
CA GLU A 443 -29.57 41.56 -12.47
C GLU A 443 -28.39 42.24 -13.19
N GLY A 444 -27.78 41.56 -14.19
CA GLY A 444 -26.52 41.99 -14.81
C GLY A 444 -25.33 41.96 -13.85
N PHE A 445 -25.45 41.28 -12.70
CA PHE A 445 -24.49 41.33 -11.61
C PHE A 445 -23.50 40.15 -11.63
N THR A 446 -22.31 40.38 -11.08
CA THR A 446 -21.29 39.35 -10.89
C THR A 446 -20.56 39.59 -9.57
N ALA A 447 -20.45 38.54 -8.75
CA ALA A 447 -19.55 38.55 -7.61
C ALA A 447 -18.08 38.66 -8.05
N PRO A 448 -17.19 39.17 -7.17
CA PRO A 448 -15.76 38.87 -7.25
C PRO A 448 -15.52 37.37 -7.37
N VAL A 449 -14.44 36.96 -8.04
CA VAL A 449 -14.06 35.54 -8.10
C VAL A 449 -13.65 35.09 -6.70
N ILE A 450 -14.30 34.04 -6.22
CA ILE A 450 -14.03 33.39 -4.94
C ILE A 450 -12.81 32.48 -5.18
N PRO A 451 -11.63 32.77 -4.59
CA PRO A 451 -10.46 31.92 -4.77
C PRO A 451 -10.70 30.55 -4.14
N LEU A 452 -10.07 29.50 -4.66
CA LEU A 452 -10.33 28.14 -4.20
C LEU A 452 -10.15 27.97 -2.68
N THR A 453 -9.15 28.63 -2.10
CA THR A 453 -8.86 28.62 -0.66
C THR A 453 -9.97 29.21 0.20
N ALA A 454 -10.86 30.06 -0.35
CA ALA A 454 -12.04 30.58 0.34
C ALA A 454 -13.28 29.69 0.14
N ALA A 455 -13.37 28.98 -0.99
CA ALA A 455 -14.42 27.98 -1.25
C ALA A 455 -14.14 26.62 -0.57
N CYS A 456 -12.89 26.36 -0.21
CA CYS A 456 -12.39 25.08 0.28
C CYS A 456 -11.40 25.33 1.44
N PRO A 457 -11.87 25.58 2.68
CA PRO A 457 -10.99 26.00 3.77
C PRO A 457 -9.87 25.00 4.14
N ASN A 458 -10.08 23.72 3.84
CA ASN A 458 -9.14 22.62 4.09
C ASN A 458 -8.38 22.18 2.81
N TYR A 459 -8.27 23.03 1.77
CA TYR A 459 -7.66 22.65 0.50
C TYR A 459 -6.16 22.38 0.60
N VAL A 460 -5.77 21.11 0.48
CA VAL A 460 -4.38 20.69 0.38
C VAL A 460 -4.00 20.59 -1.09
N VAL A 461 -2.92 21.26 -1.49
CA VAL A 461 -2.42 21.24 -2.86
C VAL A 461 -1.72 19.92 -3.16
N VAL A 462 -2.51 18.90 -3.47
CA VAL A 462 -2.05 17.63 -4.04
C VAL A 462 -2.85 17.41 -5.33
N ALA A 463 -2.16 17.19 -6.44
CA ALA A 463 -2.83 16.77 -7.67
C ALA A 463 -3.62 15.48 -7.40
N ASP A 464 -4.74 15.30 -8.10
CA ASP A 464 -5.55 14.07 -8.10
C ASP A 464 -6.20 13.68 -6.74
N ALA A 465 -5.99 14.45 -5.67
CA ALA A 465 -6.70 14.32 -4.40
C ALA A 465 -7.94 15.24 -4.36
N PHE A 466 -9.14 14.65 -4.45
CA PHE A 466 -10.39 15.40 -4.37
C PHE A 466 -10.63 15.97 -2.96
N THR A 467 -10.67 17.29 -2.84
CA THR A 467 -11.08 17.99 -1.61
C THR A 467 -12.54 18.43 -1.71
N GLU A 468 -13.29 18.32 -0.62
CA GLU A 468 -14.65 18.85 -0.50
C GLU A 468 -14.64 20.38 -0.28
N CYS A 469 -15.54 21.08 -0.95
CA CYS A 469 -15.66 22.53 -0.98
C CYS A 469 -17.10 22.97 -0.76
N THR A 470 -17.29 24.11 -0.08
CA THR A 470 -18.60 24.70 0.21
C THR A 470 -18.56 26.22 0.13
N VAL A 471 -19.50 26.83 -0.59
CA VAL A 471 -19.66 28.28 -0.73
C VAL A 471 -21.04 28.70 -0.24
N ASP A 472 -21.09 29.60 0.75
CA ASP A 472 -22.32 30.31 1.12
C ASP A 472 -22.56 31.45 0.11
N LEU A 473 -23.63 31.30 -0.67
CA LEU A 473 -24.04 32.25 -1.71
C LEU A 473 -24.60 33.55 -1.12
N THR A 474 -25.03 33.56 0.14
CA THR A 474 -25.55 34.76 0.82
C THR A 474 -24.46 35.66 1.37
N ALA A 475 -23.26 35.13 1.62
CA ALA A 475 -22.09 35.91 1.99
C ALA A 475 -21.65 36.91 0.90
N TYR A 476 -22.10 36.72 -0.35
CA TYR A 476 -21.79 37.54 -1.52
C TYR A 476 -22.94 38.46 -1.96
N GLY A 477 -23.98 38.60 -1.12
CA GLY A 477 -25.14 39.46 -1.38
C GLY A 477 -26.42 38.69 -1.72
N ALA A 478 -27.56 39.36 -1.54
CA ALA A 478 -28.89 38.78 -1.74
C ALA A 478 -29.37 38.87 -3.20
N HIS A 479 -28.57 38.31 -4.12
CA HIS A 479 -28.83 38.35 -5.55
C HIS A 479 -29.59 37.11 -6.04
N ALA A 480 -30.30 37.26 -7.15
CA ALA A 480 -30.95 36.20 -7.91
C ALA A 480 -29.93 35.37 -8.70
N TRP A 481 -29.01 34.71 -7.99
CA TRP A 481 -27.96 33.87 -8.58
C TRP A 481 -28.55 32.82 -9.52
N ASP A 482 -28.09 32.80 -10.77
CA ASP A 482 -28.57 31.92 -11.84
C ASP A 482 -27.43 31.20 -12.58
N ARG A 483 -26.17 31.54 -12.30
CA ARG A 483 -24.98 30.86 -12.84
C ARG A 483 -23.85 30.75 -11.82
N VAL A 484 -23.22 29.58 -11.80
CA VAL A 484 -21.95 29.29 -11.10
C VAL A 484 -20.91 28.91 -12.15
N SER A 485 -19.69 29.45 -12.04
CA SER A 485 -18.58 29.10 -12.94
C SER A 485 -17.32 28.72 -12.17
N TRP A 486 -16.78 27.54 -12.46
CA TRP A 486 -15.47 27.07 -12.00
C TRP A 486 -14.44 27.39 -13.08
N MET A 487 -13.48 28.28 -12.81
CA MET A 487 -12.68 28.92 -13.84
C MET A 487 -11.22 29.13 -13.45
N ALA A 488 -10.32 28.99 -14.43
CA ALA A 488 -8.89 29.22 -14.28
C ALA A 488 -8.47 30.63 -14.72
N SER A 489 -7.57 31.27 -13.96
CA SER A 489 -7.12 32.65 -14.11
C SER A 489 -5.67 32.78 -14.58
N THR A 490 -5.20 31.87 -15.44
CA THR A 490 -3.81 31.83 -15.94
C THR A 490 -3.69 31.69 -17.45
N THR A 491 -2.53 32.10 -17.97
CA THR A 491 -2.09 31.90 -19.35
C THR A 491 -1.59 30.48 -19.65
N ASN A 492 -1.67 29.57 -18.69
CA ASN A 492 -1.16 28.20 -18.77
C ASN A 492 -2.34 27.24 -18.67
N SER A 493 -2.22 26.05 -19.27
CA SER A 493 -3.20 24.98 -19.08
C SER A 493 -3.19 24.49 -17.63
N VAL A 494 -4.38 24.21 -17.07
CA VAL A 494 -4.61 23.80 -15.69
C VAL A 494 -5.57 22.63 -15.69
N ASN A 495 -5.23 21.53 -15.03
CA ASN A 495 -6.18 20.44 -14.81
C ASN A 495 -7.12 20.80 -13.65
N ILE A 496 -8.41 20.57 -13.87
CA ILE A 496 -9.45 20.72 -12.86
C ILE A 496 -10.38 19.51 -13.02
N TYR A 497 -10.40 18.66 -12.00
CA TYR A 497 -11.29 17.52 -11.91
C TYR A 497 -12.41 17.88 -10.94
N LEU A 498 -13.64 17.99 -11.42
CA LEU A 498 -14.83 18.25 -10.60
C LEU A 498 -15.65 16.98 -10.46
N SER A 499 -16.13 16.72 -9.25
CA SER A 499 -17.05 15.61 -8.95
C SER A 499 -18.07 16.05 -7.90
N ASN A 500 -19.17 15.31 -7.80
CA ASN A 500 -20.23 15.47 -6.78
C ASN A 500 -20.60 16.93 -6.54
N VAL A 501 -21.22 17.62 -7.52
CA VAL A 501 -21.70 19.00 -7.34
C VAL A 501 -23.10 19.00 -6.72
N TRP A 502 -23.45 19.98 -5.87
CA TRP A 502 -24.81 20.16 -5.34
C TRP A 502 -25.13 21.62 -4.96
N LEU A 503 -26.42 21.93 -4.86
CA LEU A 503 -26.95 23.15 -4.26
C LEU A 503 -27.93 22.79 -3.13
N ALA A 504 -27.80 23.44 -1.98
CA ALA A 504 -28.63 23.24 -0.79
C ALA A 504 -29.22 24.57 -0.28
N VAL A 505 -30.30 24.49 0.51
CA VAL A 505 -30.75 25.61 1.34
C VAL A 505 -29.79 25.78 2.53
N ALA A 506 -29.54 27.01 2.97
CA ALA A 506 -28.67 27.25 4.12
C ALA A 506 -29.34 26.75 5.42
N PRO A 507 -28.59 26.13 6.35
CA PRO A 507 -29.13 25.72 7.64
C PRO A 507 -29.61 26.94 8.44
N ALA A 508 -30.68 26.76 9.21
CA ALA A 508 -31.17 27.81 10.10
C ALA A 508 -30.12 28.09 11.21
N PRO A 509 -29.89 29.36 11.58
CA PRO A 509 -28.91 29.70 12.63
C PRO A 509 -29.35 29.15 13.99
N ALA A 510 -28.43 28.50 14.71
CA ALA A 510 -28.68 27.95 16.03
C ALA A 510 -28.84 29.06 17.08
N VAL A 511 -30.08 29.38 17.45
CA VAL A 511 -30.39 30.41 18.45
C VAL A 511 -29.85 29.99 19.81
N THR A 512 -28.80 30.67 20.27
CA THR A 512 -28.14 30.41 21.56
C THR A 512 -28.18 31.66 22.43
N THR A 513 -29.08 31.71 23.41
CA THR A 513 -29.18 32.83 24.36
C THR A 513 -28.00 32.83 25.32
N THR A 514 -27.26 33.94 25.36
CA THR A 514 -26.05 34.07 26.20
C THR A 514 -26.30 35.05 27.34
N THR A 515 -26.18 34.59 28.59
CA THR A 515 -26.13 35.46 29.77
C THR A 515 -24.67 35.70 30.16
N THR A 516 -24.24 36.95 30.17
CA THR A 516 -22.88 37.34 30.56
C THR A 516 -22.80 37.66 32.05
N SER A 517 -21.73 37.19 32.70
CA SER A 517 -21.38 37.54 34.08
C SER A 517 -19.93 38.00 34.12
N THR A 518 -19.70 39.27 34.46
CA THR A 518 -18.38 39.87 34.60
C THR A 518 -17.88 39.73 36.03
N CYS A 519 -16.76 39.02 36.21
CA CYS A 519 -16.12 38.91 37.52
C CYS A 519 -15.40 40.22 37.88
N ALA A 520 -15.91 40.95 38.88
CA ALA A 520 -15.22 42.08 39.46
C ALA A 520 -14.14 41.62 40.46
N VAL A 521 -12.97 42.26 40.43
CA VAL A 521 -11.91 42.02 41.40
C VAL A 521 -12.25 42.72 42.71
N VAL A 522 -12.27 41.97 43.82
CA VAL A 522 -12.48 42.51 45.18
C VAL A 522 -11.26 42.17 46.03
N THR A 523 -10.66 43.18 46.67
CA THR A 523 -9.53 43.04 47.59
C THR A 523 -9.97 42.57 48.98
N LEU A 524 -9.19 41.67 49.57
CA LEU A 524 -9.42 41.14 50.92
C LEU A 524 -8.78 42.05 52.00
N PRO A 525 -9.50 42.41 53.07
CA PRO A 525 -8.88 42.79 54.34
C PRO A 525 -8.54 41.53 55.16
N ALA A 526 -7.46 41.56 55.94
CA ALA A 526 -7.02 40.45 56.77
C ALA A 526 -7.46 40.61 58.24
N VAL A 527 -7.92 39.52 58.87
CA VAL A 527 -8.12 39.39 60.33
C VAL A 527 -7.62 38.00 60.80
N THR A 528 -7.27 37.91 62.08
CA THR A 528 -6.41 36.89 62.71
C THR A 528 -7.08 35.55 63.06
N SER A 529 -6.24 34.54 63.33
CA SER A 529 -6.58 33.16 63.67
C SER A 529 -7.14 32.96 65.09
N THR A 530 -7.96 31.92 65.28
CA THR A 530 -8.07 31.18 66.57
C THR A 530 -8.50 29.73 66.28
N VAL A 531 -8.12 28.77 67.12
CA VAL A 531 -8.44 27.33 66.96
C VAL A 531 -9.17 26.81 68.19
N THR A 532 -10.28 26.08 68.00
CA THR A 532 -10.95 25.26 69.03
C THR A 532 -11.71 24.11 68.35
N GLN A 533 -12.06 23.04 69.07
CA GLN A 533 -12.40 21.73 68.50
C GLN A 533 -13.66 21.10 69.14
N VAL A 534 -14.50 20.42 68.33
CA VAL A 534 -15.47 19.34 68.71
C VAL A 534 -16.68 19.78 69.60
N PRO A 535 -17.87 19.09 69.62
CA PRO A 535 -18.47 18.05 68.77
C PRO A 535 -19.78 18.50 68.04
N ALA A 536 -20.48 17.56 67.39
CA ALA A 536 -21.74 17.77 66.66
C ALA A 536 -23.03 17.46 67.46
N VAL A 537 -24.17 18.01 67.02
CA VAL A 537 -25.56 17.59 67.33
C VAL A 537 -26.42 17.69 66.04
N THR A 538 -27.56 17.00 65.99
CA THR A 538 -28.31 16.56 64.79
C THR A 538 -29.63 17.32 64.51
N ASN A 539 -30.22 17.01 63.34
CA ASN A 539 -31.64 17.15 62.93
C ASN A 539 -32.13 18.51 62.35
N THR A 540 -33.25 18.62 61.62
CA THR A 540 -33.91 17.83 60.52
C THR A 540 -35.26 18.48 60.21
N VAL A 541 -35.48 19.00 58.99
CA VAL A 541 -36.78 19.28 58.32
C VAL A 541 -36.45 19.23 56.80
N THR A 542 -37.06 18.47 55.87
CA THR A 542 -38.39 17.86 55.65
C THR A 542 -39.29 18.72 54.72
N GLU A 543 -40.17 18.04 53.95
CA GLU A 543 -41.16 18.57 52.98
C GLU A 543 -40.64 19.03 51.60
N THR A 544 -41.37 18.83 50.49
CA THR A 544 -42.21 17.71 49.96
C THR A 544 -42.54 18.06 48.49
N LEU A 545 -42.88 17.08 47.65
CA LEU A 545 -43.57 17.32 46.36
C LEU A 545 -44.76 16.34 46.23
N PRO A 546 -45.89 16.78 45.63
CA PRO A 546 -47.13 15.98 45.61
C PRO A 546 -47.08 14.85 44.57
N ALA A 547 -47.93 13.85 44.77
CA ALA A 547 -48.07 12.67 43.90
C ALA A 547 -49.49 12.58 43.31
N SER A 548 -49.63 11.88 42.18
CA SER A 548 -50.94 11.48 41.63
C SER A 548 -50.86 10.15 40.86
N THR A 549 -51.35 9.08 41.51
CA THR A 549 -52.23 8.00 40.98
C THR A 549 -52.07 7.51 39.52
N ILE A 550 -51.72 6.24 39.26
CA ILE A 550 -52.56 5.00 39.35
C ILE A 550 -53.66 4.98 38.27
N THR A 551 -53.75 3.99 37.37
CA THR A 551 -54.37 2.66 37.61
C THR A 551 -53.91 1.58 36.59
N GLU A 552 -54.01 0.30 36.98
CA GLU A 552 -53.71 -0.91 36.19
C GLU A 552 -54.84 -1.36 35.23
N VAL A 553 -54.62 -2.43 34.45
CA VAL A 553 -55.44 -3.67 34.48
C VAL A 553 -54.68 -4.84 33.80
N SER A 554 -54.87 -6.08 34.28
CA SER A 554 -54.23 -7.33 33.80
C SER A 554 -55.21 -8.14 32.88
N THR A 555 -55.02 -9.39 32.38
CA THR A 555 -54.53 -10.66 32.98
C THR A 555 -54.33 -11.81 31.96
N THR A 556 -53.25 -12.62 32.13
CA THR A 556 -53.15 -14.11 31.91
C THR A 556 -53.38 -14.70 30.48
N THR A 557 -53.01 -15.95 30.12
CA THR A 557 -52.63 -17.19 30.85
C THR A 557 -51.39 -17.93 30.28
N LEU A 558 -50.83 -18.85 31.10
CA LEU A 558 -49.83 -19.91 30.78
C LEU A 558 -50.55 -21.29 30.72
N PRO A 559 -50.02 -22.38 30.10
CA PRO A 559 -48.83 -23.14 30.55
C PRO A 559 -48.03 -23.88 29.42
N ALA A 560 -47.08 -24.80 29.69
CA ALA A 560 -45.90 -24.78 30.56
C ALA A 560 -45.04 -26.05 30.31
N SER A 561 -43.71 -25.94 30.38
CA SER A 561 -42.78 -27.06 30.66
C SER A 561 -41.39 -26.53 31.02
N THR A 562 -40.62 -27.30 31.81
CA THR A 562 -39.52 -26.78 32.62
C THR A 562 -38.22 -27.56 32.43
N ILE A 563 -37.11 -26.86 32.16
CA ILE A 563 -35.79 -27.08 32.80
C ILE A 563 -35.15 -25.67 32.98
N THR A 564 -34.36 -25.48 34.04
CA THR A 564 -33.79 -24.16 34.41
C THR A 564 -32.29 -24.26 34.63
N GLU A 565 -31.52 -23.36 34.01
CA GLU A 565 -30.31 -22.81 34.60
C GLU A 565 -30.09 -21.38 34.09
N THR A 566 -29.40 -20.51 34.86
CA THR A 566 -29.24 -19.09 34.53
C THR A 566 -27.96 -18.55 35.16
N GLN A 567 -27.20 -17.78 34.40
CA GLN A 567 -26.16 -16.88 34.92
C GLN A 567 -26.20 -15.55 34.16
N THR A 568 -26.14 -14.45 34.91
CA THR A 568 -26.09 -13.08 34.40
C THR A 568 -25.05 -12.28 35.18
N LEU A 569 -24.33 -11.39 34.48
CA LEU A 569 -23.27 -10.56 35.06
C LEU A 569 -23.82 -9.17 35.47
N PRO A 570 -23.36 -8.60 36.60
CA PRO A 570 -23.74 -7.25 37.00
C PRO A 570 -22.90 -6.16 36.30
N ALA A 571 -23.52 -4.99 36.09
CA ALA A 571 -22.81 -3.78 35.64
C ALA A 571 -22.15 -3.04 36.83
N SER A 572 -21.30 -2.05 36.55
CA SER A 572 -20.72 -1.16 37.57
C SER A 572 -20.40 0.21 36.99
N THR A 573 -20.65 1.27 37.77
CA THR A 573 -20.48 2.68 37.36
C THR A 573 -19.32 3.33 38.12
N ILE A 574 -18.52 4.16 37.43
CA ILE A 574 -17.29 4.76 37.98
C ILE A 574 -17.49 6.26 38.20
N THR A 575 -16.99 6.79 39.32
CA THR A 575 -16.79 8.24 39.56
C THR A 575 -15.31 8.50 39.87
N LYS A 576 -14.77 9.63 39.40
CA LYS A 576 -13.33 9.95 39.46
C LYS A 576 -12.92 10.62 40.77
N THR A 577 -11.64 10.49 41.13
CA THR A 577 -10.92 11.44 42.00
C THR A 577 -9.48 11.53 41.50
N SER A 578 -8.90 12.73 41.48
CA SER A 578 -7.55 12.99 40.96
C SER A 578 -6.46 12.70 42.01
N THR A 579 -5.24 12.42 41.58
CA THR A 579 -4.05 12.42 42.45
C THR A 579 -2.84 12.93 41.68
N THR A 580 -2.12 13.87 42.28
CA THR A 580 -0.93 14.51 41.70
C THR A 580 0.30 13.61 41.85
N VAL A 581 1.10 13.47 40.79
CA VAL A 581 2.39 12.74 40.84
C VAL A 581 3.53 13.75 40.77
N SER A 582 4.49 13.64 41.70
CA SER A 582 5.69 14.49 41.74
C SER A 582 6.87 13.80 41.06
N ILE A 583 7.55 14.50 40.17
CA ILE A 583 8.76 13.99 39.50
C ILE A 583 9.96 14.20 40.42
N THR A 584 10.75 13.14 40.66
CA THR A 584 12.06 13.22 41.32
C THR A 584 13.12 12.65 40.39
N THR A 585 14.11 13.46 40.00
CA THR A 585 15.25 13.02 39.19
C THR A 585 16.39 12.55 40.09
N SER A 586 17.03 11.43 39.73
CA SER A 586 18.25 10.95 40.37
C SER A 586 19.33 10.68 39.31
N VAL A 587 20.42 11.43 39.39
CA VAL A 587 21.63 11.18 38.59
C VAL A 587 22.48 10.14 39.33
N SER A 588 23.01 9.15 38.61
CA SER A 588 23.99 8.21 39.15
C SER A 588 25.35 8.43 38.49
N THR A 589 26.38 8.59 39.31
CA THR A 589 27.78 8.69 38.88
C THR A 589 28.62 7.67 39.64
N THR A 590 29.48 6.94 38.95
CA THR A 590 30.41 5.99 39.56
C THR A 590 31.79 6.09 38.92
N LEU A 591 32.75 6.63 39.66
CA LEU A 591 34.17 6.27 39.54
C LEU A 591 34.46 5.11 40.51
N SER A 592 35.47 4.29 40.22
CA SER A 592 36.62 4.09 41.14
C SER A 592 37.65 3.05 40.68
N THR A 593 38.85 3.55 40.33
CA THR A 593 40.19 2.98 40.60
C THR A 593 40.64 1.59 40.09
N ILE A 594 41.97 1.43 40.12
CA ILE A 594 42.78 0.37 39.50
C ILE A 594 43.52 -0.41 40.60
N THR A 595 43.76 -1.71 40.41
CA THR A 595 44.96 -2.41 40.93
C THR A 595 45.35 -3.54 39.95
N SER A 596 46.65 -3.83 39.80
CA SER A 596 47.20 -4.65 38.71
C SER A 596 48.01 -5.87 39.19
N VAL A 597 48.12 -6.91 38.35
CA VAL A 597 49.20 -7.91 38.41
C VAL A 597 49.76 -8.17 36.99
N LYS A 598 51.07 -8.48 36.94
CA LYS A 598 51.91 -8.79 35.75
C LYS A 598 51.57 -10.13 35.07
N THR A 599 51.75 -10.40 33.77
CA THR A 599 52.00 -9.58 32.54
C THR A 599 51.68 -10.46 31.28
N GLU A 600 52.22 -10.43 30.04
CA GLU A 600 53.39 -9.81 29.36
C GLU A 600 53.21 -9.79 27.82
N THR A 601 53.98 -8.95 27.11
CA THR A 601 54.37 -9.04 25.68
C THR A 601 53.26 -9.22 24.60
N ALA A 602 53.10 -8.37 23.59
CA ALA A 602 54.09 -7.50 22.91
C ALA A 602 53.60 -6.10 22.52
N THR A 603 54.58 -5.22 22.27
CA THR A 603 54.54 -3.88 21.62
C THR A 603 53.82 -3.85 20.25
N LYS A 604 53.39 -2.70 19.68
CA LYS A 604 53.82 -1.29 19.90
C LYS A 604 52.73 -0.28 19.47
N THR A 605 52.67 0.91 20.08
CA THR A 605 51.87 2.06 19.58
C THR A 605 52.60 3.39 19.82
N THR A 606 52.60 4.30 18.84
CA THR A 606 52.87 5.74 19.02
C THR A 606 52.21 6.52 17.87
N THR A 607 51.86 7.80 18.06
CA THR A 607 50.78 8.44 17.29
C THR A 607 51.19 9.77 16.63
N ARG A 608 50.63 10.02 15.44
CA ARG A 608 50.13 11.31 14.91
C ARG A 608 51.06 12.30 14.15
N THR A 609 50.54 12.72 12.99
CA THR A 609 50.65 14.05 12.33
C THR A 609 51.86 14.39 11.44
N VAL A 610 51.66 14.29 10.12
CA VAL A 610 52.21 15.21 9.09
C VAL A 610 51.15 15.38 7.99
N THR A 611 50.99 16.57 7.42
CA THR A 611 50.11 16.86 6.27
C THR A 611 50.94 17.11 5.02
N ALA A 612 50.75 16.33 3.95
CA ALA A 612 51.40 16.60 2.65
C ALA A 612 50.63 16.02 1.43
N ILE A 613 50.06 16.93 0.63
CA ILE A 613 50.03 16.94 -0.85
C ILE A 613 49.90 15.58 -1.56
N HIS A 614 48.69 15.26 -2.06
CA HIS A 614 48.52 14.31 -3.17
C HIS A 614 48.97 14.95 -4.49
N THR A 615 50.15 14.57 -5.00
CA THR A 615 50.44 14.68 -6.43
C THR A 615 49.69 13.56 -7.15
N VAL A 616 48.69 13.90 -7.97
CA VAL A 616 47.89 12.90 -8.71
C VAL A 616 48.74 12.28 -9.81
N VAL A 617 49.24 11.06 -9.55
CA VAL A 617 49.95 10.24 -10.55
C VAL A 617 48.90 9.51 -11.38
N CYS A 618 48.84 9.81 -12.68
CA CYS A 618 47.96 9.11 -13.62
C CYS A 618 48.36 7.64 -13.79
N SER A 619 47.38 6.78 -14.03
CA SER A 619 47.60 5.34 -14.19
C SER A 619 48.50 5.02 -15.40
N PRO A 620 49.44 4.06 -15.28
CA PRO A 620 50.32 3.67 -16.38
C PRO A 620 49.55 2.99 -17.51
N LYS A 621 50.18 2.81 -18.68
CA LYS A 621 49.62 1.95 -19.74
C LYS A 621 49.28 0.57 -19.19
N TRP A 622 48.11 0.05 -19.54
CA TRP A 622 47.46 -1.16 -19.01
C TRP A 622 46.99 -1.09 -17.54
N GLY A 623 47.17 0.03 -16.83
CA GLY A 623 46.61 0.25 -15.49
C GLY A 623 45.11 0.56 -15.50
N GLN A 624 44.42 0.27 -14.40
CA GLN A 624 43.02 0.66 -14.20
C GLN A 624 42.89 2.18 -14.03
N CYS A 625 41.84 2.76 -14.62
CA CYS A 625 41.56 4.20 -14.62
C CYS A 625 40.07 4.52 -14.38
N GLY A 626 39.27 3.52 -14.01
CA GLY A 626 37.84 3.71 -13.76
C GLY A 626 37.11 2.40 -13.47
N GLY A 627 35.83 2.56 -13.13
CA GLY A 627 34.91 1.53 -12.65
C GLY A 627 33.98 2.17 -11.61
N ASN A 628 32.78 1.63 -11.42
CA ASN A 628 31.78 2.18 -10.49
C ASN A 628 32.34 2.40 -9.06
N ASP A 629 33.23 1.52 -8.60
CA ASP A 629 33.82 1.54 -7.25
C ASP A 629 35.33 1.87 -7.25
N TRP A 630 35.84 2.55 -8.29
CA TRP A 630 37.27 2.85 -8.42
C TRP A 630 37.67 4.20 -7.78
N GLU A 631 38.29 4.15 -6.60
CA GLU A 631 38.82 5.33 -5.90
C GLU A 631 40.22 5.78 -6.37
N GLY A 632 40.84 5.04 -7.30
CA GLY A 632 42.18 5.33 -7.80
C GLY A 632 42.25 6.43 -8.89
N PRO A 633 43.42 6.66 -9.52
CA PRO A 633 43.58 7.67 -10.54
C PRO A 633 42.63 7.45 -11.73
N THR A 634 42.01 8.52 -12.22
CA THR A 634 41.08 8.51 -13.37
C THR A 634 41.70 9.04 -14.66
N CYS A 635 42.92 9.55 -14.61
CA CYS A 635 43.72 9.94 -15.77
C CYS A 635 44.74 8.85 -16.14
N CYS A 636 45.17 8.83 -17.39
CA CYS A 636 46.16 7.89 -17.92
C CYS A 636 47.49 8.58 -18.27
N GLN A 637 48.57 7.79 -18.29
CA GLN A 637 49.89 8.23 -18.72
C GLN A 637 49.86 8.76 -20.16
N SER A 638 50.56 9.86 -20.42
CA SER A 638 50.60 10.53 -21.73
C SER A 638 50.89 9.56 -22.88
N GLY A 639 50.05 9.60 -23.91
CA GLY A 639 50.07 8.64 -25.03
C GLY A 639 49.12 7.44 -24.87
N THR A 640 48.28 7.42 -23.84
CA THR A 640 47.25 6.40 -23.62
C THR A 640 45.92 7.02 -23.16
N THR A 641 44.81 6.30 -23.33
CA THR A 641 43.43 6.78 -23.07
C THR A 641 42.67 5.82 -22.17
N CYS A 642 41.82 6.35 -21.28
CA CYS A 642 41.02 5.50 -20.40
C CYS A 642 39.81 4.94 -21.17
N GLN A 643 39.80 3.62 -21.43
CA GLN A 643 38.73 2.95 -22.17
C GLN A 643 37.94 2.01 -21.26
N LYS A 644 36.62 2.20 -21.22
CA LYS A 644 35.68 1.40 -20.43
C LYS A 644 35.57 -0.02 -21.00
N GLN A 645 35.88 -1.02 -20.19
CA GLN A 645 35.74 -2.44 -20.54
C GLN A 645 34.48 -3.07 -19.93
N GLY A 646 33.98 -2.52 -18.82
CA GLY A 646 32.72 -2.89 -18.18
C GLY A 646 32.25 -1.84 -17.18
N PRO A 647 31.17 -2.08 -16.42
CA PRO A 647 30.71 -1.15 -15.38
C PRO A 647 31.76 -0.93 -14.28
N TYR A 648 32.46 -2.00 -13.90
CA TYR A 648 33.40 -2.01 -12.77
C TYR A 648 34.88 -1.86 -13.18
N TYR A 649 35.19 -1.73 -14.48
CA TYR A 649 36.58 -1.68 -14.96
C TYR A 649 36.76 -0.84 -16.25
N SER A 650 37.68 0.10 -16.19
CA SER A 650 38.22 0.87 -17.32
C SER A 650 39.74 0.86 -17.28
N GLN A 651 40.40 0.79 -18.44
CA GLN A 651 41.85 0.58 -18.54
C GLN A 651 42.53 1.60 -19.46
N CYS A 652 43.77 2.00 -19.13
CA CYS A 652 44.59 2.88 -19.96
C CYS A 652 45.18 2.13 -21.17
N LEU A 653 44.70 2.44 -22.38
CA LEU A 653 45.12 1.84 -23.65
C LEU A 653 45.86 2.86 -24.51
#